data_AF-A0A813GEX7-F1
#
_entry.id   AF-A0A813GEX7-F1
#
_cell.length_a   1.000
_cell.length_b   1.000
_cell.length_c   1.000
_cell.angle_alpha   90.00
_cell.angle_beta   90.00
_cell.angle_gamma   90.00
#
_symmetry.space_group_name_H-M   'P 1'
#
loop_
_entity.id
_entity.type
_entity.pdbx_description
1 polymer ?
#
loop_
_entity_poly.entity_id
_entity_poly.type
_entity_poly.pdbx_seq_one_letter_code
_entity_poly.pdbx_strand_id
1 'polypeptide(L)'
;MGSGRSVRWSFYQRLSIPAGCLCGALFSAQYLAREPTSQQRAIRGRSDSSDVPFDEQSERSTGDPPSRRDLALRALPSDSAPPPPPPPPPSPPPPPPPPPPPAPPAPPAPPAHSSEASSPEEGKAWPSQEKCTAEFHGGSSRPGKPCLAKAKSYPYGSNTDSRTDLGERVVAAASGAMTEKECKGWHMFGDMTWCLNAIKNRQGSEQPGGGVIGLSYGIEERDLWSELMSNLYKVPTRLYDCFQPPGRSPPLAGKAPNATGKCDRDGPHCYETPYQAFQICLGPTDAVIGGRKYESLQGHLQDRKRLSVHLKIDTEGSEWEVLEWLVNSPEDMDKIRTFDMEVHLGWQAPSTGNSPRGRMGPSERLEFDLDILQKLRQHFRCTGSSMEILSEEWINQETGGRCPKKRCQEPAAHAAGGFPVIQFAVSFVHPHLLVGGASFPSTLASPAPSPASEPPTASPTVSAAAKAVPSWPSLAKCKVEFNDRSSRPGKPCLTKAKPWPYTTNTQWKTELGERVVAAATGVVTKAQCKGWYMFGDMTWCLNAVKRRKGGSELIGLSYGIEQRDLWSEKMSNMYKVPTRLYDCFQQPKDSDPLGGKAPNATGKCDPSRPACYETPYQAFQICSGPDTGIVEGRKYESLQMHLKDRERLSVHLKIDTEGSEWEVLEWLLSSPENMDKIRTFDMEVHMGWAAASSRKSPRSKVSAQDRLELDLDILERLGQHFRCTGSSIEVLASAWVKAEDGGRCPKQQCGEPDVHAAGGFPVTQFAISFVHPDLLIGGGPAPSPPVPRLLSPASEAGKNNNNNNITTQARHKLLNM
;
A
#
# COMPACT_ATOMS: atom_id res chain seq x y z
N MET A 1 -10.29 14.86 58.88
CA MET A 1 -11.00 13.76 58.19
C MET A 1 -12.07 14.40 57.31
N GLY A 2 -12.26 13.98 56.06
CA GLY A 2 -13.21 14.64 55.16
C GLY A 2 -13.42 13.87 53.85
N SER A 3 -14.68 13.65 53.51
CA SER A 3 -15.21 12.94 52.33
C SER A 3 -14.38 13.00 51.04
N GLY A 4 -13.98 11.84 50.53
CA GLY A 4 -13.63 11.69 49.11
C GLY A 4 -14.89 11.63 48.26
N ARG A 5 -14.91 12.33 47.11
CA ARG A 5 -15.94 12.16 46.07
C ARG A 5 -15.32 11.46 44.86
N SER A 6 -15.88 10.32 44.48
CA SER A 6 -15.54 9.67 43.21
C SER A 6 -16.19 10.45 42.07
N VAL A 7 -15.39 10.88 41.09
CA VAL A 7 -15.88 11.46 39.83
C VAL A 7 -15.70 10.40 38.74
N ARG A 8 -16.82 9.88 38.23
CA ARG A 8 -16.82 9.04 37.03
C ARG A 8 -16.52 9.93 35.82
N TRP A 9 -15.47 9.62 35.09
CA TRP A 9 -15.24 10.18 33.77
C TRP A 9 -16.05 9.40 32.74
N SER A 10 -16.77 10.11 31.88
CA SER A 10 -17.51 9.55 30.74
C SER A 10 -17.21 10.41 29.52
N PHE A 11 -16.54 9.83 28.54
CA PHE A 11 -16.15 10.51 27.31
C PHE A 11 -16.13 9.50 26.16
N TYR A 12 -17.08 9.63 25.24
CA TYR A 12 -16.78 9.82 23.82
C TYR A 12 -18.04 10.35 23.14
N GLN A 13 -17.90 11.49 22.45
CA GLN A 13 -18.93 12.05 21.59
C GLN A 13 -18.20 12.57 20.35
N ARG A 14 -18.43 11.95 19.18
CA ARG A 14 -17.91 12.42 17.90
C ARG A 14 -19.08 12.93 17.05
N LEU A 15 -18.78 13.90 16.19
CA LEU A 15 -19.73 14.53 15.29
C LEU A 15 -20.21 13.51 14.24
N SER A 16 -21.51 13.26 14.19
CA SER A 16 -22.15 12.60 13.05
C SER A 16 -22.27 13.61 11.91
N ILE A 17 -21.66 13.31 10.76
CA ILE A 17 -22.03 13.97 9.49
C ILE A 17 -23.35 13.32 9.04
N PRO A 18 -24.43 14.07 8.77
CA PRO A 18 -25.68 13.48 8.31
C PRO A 18 -25.52 12.87 6.90
N ALA A 19 -25.90 11.60 6.74
CA ALA A 19 -26.00 10.95 5.43
C ALA A 19 -27.18 11.53 4.63
N GLY A 20 -26.92 12.63 3.91
CA GLY A 20 -27.95 13.53 3.38
C GLY A 20 -27.93 13.76 1.87
N CYS A 21 -27.48 12.78 1.06
CA CYS A 21 -27.49 12.93 -0.41
C CYS A 21 -27.77 11.61 -1.18
N LEU A 22 -28.85 10.91 -0.82
CA LEU A 22 -29.40 9.80 -1.62
C LEU A 22 -30.48 10.33 -2.58
N CYS A 23 -30.12 10.54 -3.84
CA CYS A 23 -31.05 10.98 -4.91
C CYS A 23 -30.91 10.13 -6.19
N GLY A 24 -31.36 8.89 -6.14
CA GLY A 24 -31.60 8.07 -7.32
C GLY A 24 -33.09 8.09 -7.72
N ALA A 25 -33.47 8.93 -8.69
CA ALA A 25 -34.83 8.92 -9.25
C ALA A 25 -34.91 9.61 -10.62
N LEU A 26 -34.88 8.82 -11.71
CA LEU A 26 -35.77 8.90 -12.89
C LEU A 26 -35.19 8.09 -14.06
N PHE A 27 -35.63 6.83 -14.18
CA PHE A 27 -35.65 6.13 -15.46
C PHE A 27 -36.98 5.36 -15.56
N SER A 28 -37.66 5.53 -16.69
CA SER A 28 -38.78 4.71 -17.12
C SER A 28 -38.72 4.61 -18.65
N ALA A 29 -38.99 3.43 -19.19
CA ALA A 29 -38.51 3.04 -20.52
C ALA A 29 -39.58 3.18 -21.62
N GLN A 30 -39.13 3.32 -22.88
CA GLN A 30 -39.70 2.61 -24.03
C GLN A 30 -38.78 2.68 -25.28
N TYR A 31 -38.60 1.50 -25.91
CA TYR A 31 -38.65 1.21 -27.35
C TYR A 31 -38.51 2.38 -28.37
N LEU A 32 -37.76 2.27 -29.48
CA LEU A 32 -37.65 1.13 -30.42
C LEU A 32 -36.31 1.15 -31.20
N ALA A 33 -35.96 0.05 -31.89
CA ALA A 33 -34.71 -0.07 -32.67
C ALA A 33 -34.87 0.30 -34.16
N ARG A 34 -33.76 0.74 -34.81
CA ARG A 34 -33.48 0.52 -36.24
C ARG A 34 -32.03 0.82 -36.63
N GLU A 35 -31.40 -0.18 -37.26
CA GLU A 35 -30.17 -0.10 -38.07
C GLU A 35 -30.54 -0.61 -39.50
N PRO A 36 -29.64 -0.59 -40.50
CA PRO A 36 -28.80 0.51 -40.98
C PRO A 36 -28.94 0.69 -42.52
N THR A 37 -28.30 1.69 -43.17
CA THR A 37 -27.83 1.50 -44.58
C THR A 37 -26.85 2.56 -45.14
N SER A 38 -25.93 2.06 -45.98
CA SER A 38 -25.32 2.65 -47.21
C SER A 38 -24.83 4.12 -47.28
N GLN A 39 -23.50 4.25 -47.25
CA GLN A 39 -22.65 4.63 -48.41
C GLN A 39 -22.95 5.85 -49.32
N GLN A 40 -21.84 6.58 -49.57
CA GLN A 40 -21.37 7.19 -50.83
C GLN A 40 -21.73 8.64 -51.25
N ARG A 41 -20.64 9.41 -51.41
CA ARG A 41 -20.33 10.41 -52.47
C ARG A 41 -21.12 11.73 -52.55
N ALA A 42 -20.47 12.76 -51.98
CA ALA A 42 -19.93 13.96 -52.67
C ALA A 42 -20.83 14.84 -53.55
N ILE A 43 -20.67 16.17 -53.41
CA ILE A 43 -20.29 17.10 -54.51
C ILE A 43 -19.82 18.46 -53.95
N ARG A 44 -19.19 19.27 -54.83
CA ARG A 44 -18.59 20.60 -54.58
C ARG A 44 -19.60 21.66 -54.10
N GLY A 45 -19.12 22.65 -53.35
CA GLY A 45 -19.75 23.97 -53.18
C GLY A 45 -18.70 25.04 -52.85
N ARG A 46 -18.79 26.24 -53.46
CA ARG A 46 -17.82 27.35 -53.31
C ARG A 46 -18.50 28.71 -53.59
N SER A 47 -18.60 29.54 -52.56
CA SER A 47 -18.91 30.99 -52.59
C SER A 47 -18.74 31.48 -51.14
N ASP A 48 -17.86 32.41 -50.78
CA ASP A 48 -17.67 33.82 -51.19
C ASP A 48 -18.60 34.81 -50.45
N SER A 49 -17.98 35.91 -49.98
CA SER A 49 -18.58 37.20 -49.55
C SER A 49 -19.53 37.25 -48.33
N SER A 50 -19.59 38.32 -47.52
CA SER A 50 -18.62 39.40 -47.19
C SER A 50 -19.15 40.24 -46.00
N ASP A 51 -18.35 41.25 -45.60
CA ASP A 51 -18.77 42.54 -44.97
C ASP A 51 -19.08 42.67 -43.46
N VAL A 52 -18.11 43.35 -42.82
CA VAL A 52 -18.14 44.35 -41.71
C VAL A 52 -19.22 45.46 -41.91
N PRO A 53 -19.54 46.41 -40.96
CA PRO A 53 -18.62 47.04 -39.97
C PRO A 53 -19.24 47.57 -38.62
N PHE A 54 -18.45 48.44 -37.92
CA PHE A 54 -18.81 49.45 -36.88
C PHE A 54 -19.19 48.97 -35.45
N ASP A 55 -19.02 49.77 -34.37
CA ASP A 55 -17.95 50.68 -33.86
C ASP A 55 -18.28 51.01 -32.37
N GLU A 56 -17.33 51.58 -31.60
CA GLU A 56 -17.46 52.52 -30.45
C GLU A 56 -16.30 52.41 -29.42
N GLN A 57 -15.28 53.27 -29.64
CA GLN A 57 -14.75 54.32 -28.75
C GLN A 57 -15.25 54.41 -27.27
N SER A 58 -14.51 54.97 -26.30
CA SER A 58 -13.06 55.27 -26.12
C SER A 58 -12.83 55.44 -24.58
N GLU A 59 -12.36 56.48 -23.87
CA GLU A 59 -11.55 57.72 -24.01
C GLU A 59 -11.09 58.09 -22.55
N ARG A 60 -10.33 59.13 -22.13
CA ARG A 60 -9.57 60.28 -22.68
C ARG A 60 -8.54 60.74 -21.62
N SER A 61 -7.27 61.02 -21.95
CA SER A 61 -6.51 62.10 -21.29
C SER A 61 -5.25 62.57 -22.04
N THR A 62 -5.02 63.88 -21.99
CA THR A 62 -3.94 64.71 -22.56
C THR A 62 -2.54 64.43 -21.97
N GLY A 63 -1.38 64.75 -22.57
CA GLY A 63 -1.08 65.39 -23.86
C GLY A 63 -0.32 66.74 -23.76
N ASP A 64 0.97 66.80 -24.13
CA ASP A 64 1.69 67.99 -24.69
C ASP A 64 3.22 67.75 -24.92
N PRO A 65 3.86 68.33 -25.98
CA PRO A 65 5.32 68.46 -26.20
C PRO A 65 5.73 69.96 -26.34
N PRO A 66 6.87 70.44 -26.94
CA PRO A 66 8.09 69.79 -27.48
C PRO A 66 9.44 70.52 -27.14
N SER A 67 10.48 70.31 -27.97
CA SER A 67 11.64 71.21 -28.23
C SER A 67 12.88 71.09 -27.30
N ARG A 68 14.12 71.45 -27.69
CA ARG A 68 14.74 71.74 -29.01
C ARG A 68 16.29 71.75 -28.88
N ARG A 69 17.01 71.33 -29.94
CA ARG A 69 18.44 71.64 -30.21
C ARG A 69 19.49 71.14 -29.20
N ASP A 70 20.79 71.08 -29.50
CA ASP A 70 21.54 70.85 -30.77
C ASP A 70 22.94 70.40 -30.33
N LEU A 71 23.54 69.40 -30.99
CA LEU A 71 25.00 69.29 -31.23
C LEU A 71 25.29 68.03 -32.06
N ALA A 72 26.05 68.18 -33.14
CA ALA A 72 26.38 67.08 -34.05
C ALA A 72 27.81 66.58 -33.83
N LEU A 73 28.01 65.26 -33.87
CA LEU A 73 29.32 64.63 -34.08
C LEU A 73 29.21 63.34 -34.90
N ARG A 74 30.23 63.15 -35.74
CA ARG A 74 30.36 62.16 -36.84
C ARG A 74 29.96 60.72 -36.49
N ALA A 75 29.32 60.05 -37.46
CA ALA A 75 29.29 58.60 -37.59
C ALA A 75 30.00 58.16 -38.89
N LEU A 76 30.51 56.93 -38.92
CA LEU A 76 31.14 56.26 -40.07
C LEU A 76 30.27 55.04 -40.47
N PRO A 77 30.48 54.42 -41.66
CA PRO A 77 29.42 53.64 -42.32
C PRO A 77 29.07 52.32 -41.62
N SER A 78 27.82 51.90 -41.77
CA SER A 78 27.34 50.58 -41.38
C SER A 78 27.67 49.55 -42.45
N ASP A 79 28.26 48.43 -42.05
CA ASP A 79 28.30 47.23 -42.90
C ASP A 79 26.90 46.69 -43.17
N SER A 80 26.73 46.04 -44.31
CA SER A 80 25.49 45.39 -44.73
C SER A 80 25.44 43.94 -44.26
N ALA A 81 24.37 43.57 -43.53
CA ALA A 81 24.13 42.19 -43.15
C ALA A 81 23.86 41.29 -44.37
N PRO A 82 24.35 40.04 -44.39
CA PRO A 82 24.13 39.12 -45.50
C PRO A 82 22.66 38.63 -45.58
N PRO A 83 22.16 38.29 -46.79
CA PRO A 83 20.80 37.78 -46.96
C PRO A 83 20.63 36.37 -46.35
N PRO A 84 19.39 36.00 -45.95
CA PRO A 84 19.10 34.68 -45.39
C PRO A 84 19.28 33.55 -46.43
N PRO A 85 19.62 32.32 -46.00
CA PRO A 85 19.76 31.19 -46.90
C PRO A 85 18.41 30.73 -47.48
N PRO A 86 18.41 30.15 -48.71
CA PRO A 86 17.18 29.64 -49.32
C PRO A 86 16.64 28.40 -48.58
N PRO A 87 15.32 28.14 -48.65
CA PRO A 87 14.71 26.96 -48.03
C PRO A 87 15.17 25.65 -48.70
N PRO A 88 15.24 24.54 -47.96
CA PRO A 88 15.62 23.24 -48.51
C PRO A 88 14.58 22.69 -49.50
N PRO A 89 14.99 21.89 -50.50
CA PRO A 89 14.07 21.27 -51.44
C PRO A 89 13.15 20.23 -50.77
N PRO A 90 11.94 20.01 -51.30
CA PRO A 90 11.00 19.04 -50.73
C PRO A 90 11.52 17.60 -50.87
N SER A 91 11.21 16.77 -49.87
CA SER A 91 11.56 15.35 -49.86
C SER A 91 10.85 14.58 -50.99
N PRO A 92 11.49 13.57 -51.60
CA PRO A 92 10.80 12.68 -52.53
C PRO A 92 9.70 11.88 -51.81
N PRO A 93 8.60 11.54 -52.50
CA PRO A 93 7.52 10.74 -51.90
C PRO A 93 8.00 9.33 -51.54
N PRO A 94 7.49 8.72 -50.46
CA PRO A 94 7.85 7.36 -50.08
C PRO A 94 7.36 6.34 -51.12
N PRO A 95 8.07 5.20 -51.30
CA PRO A 95 7.62 4.13 -52.18
C PRO A 95 6.29 3.53 -51.70
N PRO A 96 5.46 2.96 -52.60
CA PRO A 96 4.23 2.30 -52.23
C PRO A 96 4.51 1.07 -51.34
N PRO A 97 3.65 0.76 -50.35
CA PRO A 97 3.83 -0.41 -49.51
C PRO A 97 3.69 -1.71 -50.33
N PRO A 98 4.39 -2.79 -49.94
CA PRO A 98 4.22 -4.09 -50.56
C PRO A 98 2.79 -4.63 -50.35
N PRO A 99 2.28 -5.49 -51.24
CA PRO A 99 0.98 -6.11 -51.07
C PRO A 99 0.95 -6.98 -49.79
N PRO A 100 -0.18 -7.02 -49.07
CA PRO A 100 -0.29 -7.82 -47.85
C PRO A 100 -0.14 -9.32 -48.17
N PRO A 101 0.48 -10.11 -47.28
CA PRO A 101 0.52 -11.57 -47.43
C PRO A 101 -0.90 -12.16 -47.41
N PRO A 102 -1.13 -13.30 -48.09
CA PRO A 102 -2.42 -13.99 -48.04
C PRO A 102 -2.77 -14.36 -46.60
N ALA A 103 -4.05 -14.20 -46.23
CA ALA A 103 -4.52 -14.51 -44.89
C ALA A 103 -4.30 -16.01 -44.56
N PRO A 104 -3.87 -16.35 -43.34
CA PRO A 104 -3.78 -17.74 -42.92
C PRO A 104 -5.18 -18.40 -42.92
N PRO A 105 -5.28 -19.71 -43.18
CA PRO A 105 -6.56 -20.41 -43.15
C PRO A 105 -7.19 -20.31 -41.75
N ALA A 106 -8.51 -20.15 -41.71
CA ALA A 106 -9.25 -20.01 -40.45
C ALA A 106 -9.06 -21.25 -39.56
N PRO A 107 -8.86 -21.08 -38.24
CA PRO A 107 -8.79 -22.21 -37.31
C PRO A 107 -10.15 -22.95 -37.29
N PRO A 108 -10.14 -24.28 -37.07
CA PRO A 108 -11.37 -25.05 -36.96
C PRO A 108 -12.22 -24.58 -35.78
N ALA A 109 -13.55 -24.60 -35.95
CA ALA A 109 -14.48 -24.18 -34.91
C ALA A 109 -14.31 -25.04 -33.64
N PRO A 110 -14.34 -24.43 -32.43
CA PRO A 110 -14.26 -25.19 -31.18
C PRO A 110 -15.50 -26.10 -31.03
N PRO A 111 -15.37 -27.29 -30.41
CA PRO A 111 -16.49 -28.19 -30.21
C PRO A 111 -17.53 -27.56 -29.27
N ALA A 112 -18.81 -27.81 -29.57
CA ALA A 112 -19.91 -27.33 -28.72
C ALA A 112 -19.90 -28.06 -27.37
N HIS A 113 -19.58 -27.34 -26.30
CA HIS A 113 -19.69 -27.86 -24.94
C HIS A 113 -21.15 -27.90 -24.50
N SER A 114 -21.74 -29.10 -24.45
CA SER A 114 -23.07 -29.33 -23.91
C SER A 114 -23.10 -29.04 -22.41
N SER A 115 -23.74 -27.94 -22.03
CA SER A 115 -23.97 -27.57 -20.63
C SER A 115 -25.17 -28.33 -20.05
N GLU A 116 -24.95 -29.57 -19.60
CA GLU A 116 -25.91 -30.24 -18.71
C GLU A 116 -25.98 -29.50 -17.37
N ALA A 117 -26.93 -28.59 -17.25
CA ALA A 117 -27.26 -27.91 -16.01
C ALA A 117 -27.88 -28.92 -15.04
N SER A 118 -27.07 -29.44 -14.11
CA SER A 118 -27.54 -30.29 -13.03
C SER A 118 -28.54 -29.53 -12.13
N SER A 119 -29.66 -30.19 -11.85
CA SER A 119 -30.76 -29.62 -11.05
C SER A 119 -30.27 -29.20 -9.65
N PRO A 120 -30.76 -28.09 -9.07
CA PRO A 120 -30.38 -27.69 -7.72
C PRO A 120 -30.92 -28.71 -6.70
N GLU A 121 -30.03 -29.53 -6.14
CA GLU A 121 -30.38 -30.45 -5.05
C GLU A 121 -30.92 -29.70 -3.83
N GLU A 122 -32.03 -30.21 -3.27
CA GLU A 122 -32.58 -29.70 -2.01
C GLU A 122 -31.55 -29.86 -0.88
N GLY A 123 -31.28 -28.77 -0.17
CA GLY A 123 -30.31 -28.78 0.93
C GLY A 123 -28.96 -28.12 0.62
N LYS A 124 -28.80 -27.44 -0.53
CA LYS A 124 -27.70 -26.49 -0.77
C LYS A 124 -27.56 -25.52 0.42
N ALA A 125 -26.55 -25.73 1.26
CA ALA A 125 -26.20 -24.79 2.32
C ALA A 125 -25.60 -23.53 1.68
N TRP A 126 -26.35 -22.43 1.69
CA TRP A 126 -25.86 -21.15 1.19
C TRP A 126 -24.61 -20.72 1.98
N PRO A 127 -23.51 -20.33 1.31
CA PRO A 127 -22.30 -19.86 1.97
C PRO A 127 -22.54 -18.88 3.13
N SER A 128 -23.40 -17.87 2.98
CA SER A 128 -23.71 -16.90 4.05
C SER A 128 -24.55 -17.44 5.21
N GLN A 129 -25.23 -18.59 5.04
CA GLN A 129 -26.14 -19.17 6.05
C GLN A 129 -25.53 -20.33 6.85
N GLU A 130 -24.31 -20.78 6.52
CA GLU A 130 -23.54 -21.63 7.41
C GLU A 130 -23.32 -20.94 8.76
N LYS A 131 -23.24 -21.73 9.85
CA LYS A 131 -23.01 -21.22 11.21
C LYS A 131 -21.56 -20.74 11.40
N CYS A 132 -21.25 -19.58 10.84
CA CYS A 132 -20.06 -18.82 11.16
C CYS A 132 -20.17 -18.22 12.58
N THR A 133 -19.02 -17.86 13.14
CA THR A 133 -18.89 -16.90 14.24
C THR A 133 -17.92 -15.84 13.72
N ALA A 134 -18.11 -14.57 14.07
CA ALA A 134 -17.21 -13.50 13.67
C ALA A 134 -15.85 -13.68 14.38
N GLU A 135 -14.98 -14.52 13.83
CA GLU A 135 -13.67 -14.84 14.41
C GLU A 135 -12.77 -13.59 14.43
N PHE A 136 -13.05 -12.59 13.58
CA PHE A 136 -12.45 -11.25 13.58
C PHE A 136 -13.41 -10.17 14.16
N HIS A 137 -12.89 -9.12 14.81
CA HIS A 137 -13.62 -7.90 15.20
C HIS A 137 -12.69 -6.69 15.09
N GLY A 138 -13.28 -5.49 14.94
CA GLY A 138 -12.61 -4.27 14.52
C GLY A 138 -13.14 -3.85 13.15
N GLY A 139 -12.97 -2.58 12.77
CA GLY A 139 -13.44 -2.01 11.50
C GLY A 139 -12.43 -2.19 10.37
N SER A 140 -11.96 -3.42 10.15
CA SER A 140 -11.05 -3.76 9.05
C SER A 140 -11.46 -5.07 8.39
N SER A 141 -11.26 -5.16 7.08
CA SER A 141 -11.41 -6.32 6.20
C SER A 141 -10.99 -7.64 6.85
N ARG A 142 -11.76 -8.69 6.57
CA ARG A 142 -11.68 -9.96 7.30
C ARG A 142 -11.31 -11.11 6.35
N PRO A 143 -10.39 -12.00 6.77
CA PRO A 143 -9.90 -13.06 5.93
C PRO A 143 -10.83 -14.26 5.83
N GLY A 144 -10.55 -15.10 4.84
CA GLY A 144 -11.26 -16.35 4.64
C GLY A 144 -12.68 -16.10 4.15
N LYS A 145 -13.66 -16.72 4.81
CA LYS A 145 -15.07 -16.68 4.43
C LYS A 145 -15.83 -15.70 5.33
N PRO A 146 -16.42 -14.61 4.78
CA PRO A 146 -17.04 -13.56 5.58
C PRO A 146 -18.28 -14.06 6.33
N CYS A 147 -18.36 -13.77 7.62
CA CYS A 147 -19.48 -14.14 8.49
C CYS A 147 -20.69 -13.19 8.34
N LEU A 148 -21.43 -13.37 7.25
CA LEU A 148 -22.57 -12.51 6.89
C LEU A 148 -23.82 -12.82 7.72
N ALA A 149 -23.89 -12.27 8.92
CA ALA A 149 -25.00 -12.47 9.85
C ALA A 149 -26.36 -12.13 9.22
N LYS A 150 -27.37 -12.98 9.46
CA LYS A 150 -28.70 -12.82 8.86
C LYS A 150 -29.45 -11.62 9.45
N ALA A 151 -30.03 -10.79 8.57
CA ALA A 151 -30.87 -9.68 8.97
C ALA A 151 -32.07 -10.15 9.82
N LYS A 152 -32.35 -9.45 10.93
CA LYS A 152 -33.46 -9.75 11.86
C LYS A 152 -34.83 -9.80 11.16
N SER A 153 -34.98 -9.02 10.09
CA SER A 153 -36.04 -9.12 9.10
C SER A 153 -35.41 -8.93 7.73
N TYR A 154 -35.74 -9.79 6.77
CA TYR A 154 -35.27 -9.65 5.39
C TYR A 154 -35.77 -8.31 4.79
N PRO A 155 -34.88 -7.47 4.20
CA PRO A 155 -35.17 -6.04 3.99
C PRO A 155 -35.88 -5.71 2.66
N TYR A 156 -35.83 -6.63 1.69
CA TYR A 156 -36.25 -6.36 0.32
C TYR A 156 -37.68 -6.83 0.03
N GLY A 157 -38.31 -6.19 -0.96
CA GLY A 157 -39.69 -6.51 -1.35
C GLY A 157 -39.88 -7.88 -2.03
N SER A 158 -38.76 -8.47 -2.46
CA SER A 158 -38.62 -9.76 -3.11
C SER A 158 -37.32 -10.41 -2.61
N ASN A 159 -37.33 -11.74 -2.48
CA ASN A 159 -36.13 -12.57 -2.42
C ASN A 159 -36.16 -13.41 -3.67
N THR A 160 -35.64 -12.88 -4.77
CA THR A 160 -35.51 -13.65 -6.01
C THR A 160 -34.34 -14.60 -5.88
N ASP A 161 -34.57 -15.87 -6.18
CA ASP A 161 -33.54 -16.90 -6.05
C ASP A 161 -32.35 -16.63 -6.99
N SER A 162 -32.57 -15.94 -8.11
CA SER A 162 -31.50 -15.49 -9.02
C SER A 162 -30.60 -14.42 -8.42
N ARG A 163 -31.14 -13.38 -7.74
CA ARG A 163 -30.32 -12.35 -7.08
C ARG A 163 -29.65 -12.85 -5.81
N THR A 164 -30.26 -13.84 -5.18
CA THR A 164 -29.69 -14.60 -4.05
C THR A 164 -28.55 -15.50 -4.54
N ASP A 165 -28.75 -16.28 -5.61
CA ASP A 165 -27.71 -17.14 -6.20
C ASP A 165 -26.55 -16.31 -6.77
N LEU A 166 -26.82 -15.21 -7.48
CA LEU A 166 -25.81 -14.23 -7.88
C LEU A 166 -25.03 -13.71 -6.67
N GLY A 167 -25.73 -13.30 -5.60
CA GLY A 167 -25.09 -12.81 -4.39
C GLY A 167 -24.28 -13.88 -3.65
N GLU A 168 -24.74 -15.12 -3.58
CA GLU A 168 -24.01 -16.23 -2.97
C GLU A 168 -22.86 -16.72 -3.86
N ARG A 169 -22.95 -16.59 -5.18
CA ARG A 169 -21.83 -16.76 -6.13
C ARG A 169 -20.79 -15.66 -5.99
N VAL A 170 -21.20 -14.40 -5.75
CA VAL A 170 -20.32 -13.27 -5.41
C VAL A 170 -19.65 -13.49 -4.06
N VAL A 171 -20.41 -13.87 -3.02
CA VAL A 171 -19.86 -14.24 -1.70
C VAL A 171 -18.88 -15.40 -1.85
N ALA A 172 -19.20 -16.43 -2.65
CA ALA A 172 -18.29 -17.53 -2.91
C ALA A 172 -17.03 -17.09 -3.66
N ALA A 173 -17.13 -16.17 -4.63
CA ALA A 173 -16.00 -15.60 -5.36
C ALA A 173 -15.07 -14.74 -4.46
N ALA A 174 -15.66 -13.98 -3.54
CA ALA A 174 -14.96 -13.21 -2.50
C ALA A 174 -14.77 -13.97 -1.17
N SER A 175 -15.00 -15.30 -1.17
CA SER A 175 -14.72 -16.19 -0.04
C SER A 175 -13.37 -16.86 -0.24
N GLY A 176 -12.45 -16.51 0.64
CA GLY A 176 -11.33 -17.35 0.98
C GLY A 176 -11.84 -18.66 1.60
N ALA A 177 -11.93 -19.69 0.76
CA ALA A 177 -11.72 -21.05 1.22
C ALA A 177 -10.21 -21.37 1.35
N MET A 178 -9.35 -20.37 1.10
CA MET A 178 -8.06 -20.38 1.76
C MET A 178 -8.34 -20.42 3.24
N THR A 179 -8.01 -21.59 3.77
CA THR A 179 -7.68 -21.72 5.17
C THR A 179 -6.78 -20.58 5.53
N GLU A 180 -6.83 -20.29 6.81
CA GLU A 180 -5.84 -19.43 7.40
C GLU A 180 -4.43 -19.78 6.87
N LYS A 181 -4.18 -21.06 7.11
CA LYS A 181 -3.00 -21.87 6.85
C LYS A 181 -2.35 -21.50 5.55
N GLU A 182 -2.97 -21.64 4.40
CA GLU A 182 -2.27 -21.59 3.09
C GLU A 182 -1.56 -20.27 2.83
N CYS A 183 -2.22 -19.16 3.18
CA CYS A 183 -1.63 -17.84 3.04
C CYS A 183 -0.54 -17.58 4.05
N LYS A 184 -0.65 -18.18 5.27
CA LYS A 184 0.37 -18.51 6.27
C LYS A 184 0.68 -17.89 7.69
N GLY A 185 0.48 -16.80 8.53
CA GLY A 185 -0.27 -15.57 9.06
C GLY A 185 -0.55 -14.09 8.61
N TRP A 186 -1.79 -13.57 8.74
CA TRP A 186 -2.37 -12.37 8.06
C TRP A 186 -1.98 -10.95 8.49
N HIS A 187 -2.23 -9.98 7.60
CA HIS A 187 -2.38 -8.54 7.90
C HIS A 187 -3.72 -8.02 7.34
N MET A 188 -4.36 -7.15 8.11
CA MET A 188 -5.65 -6.53 7.80
C MET A 188 -5.56 -5.04 8.12
N PHE A 189 -5.95 -4.18 7.18
CA PHE A 189 -5.93 -2.72 7.35
C PHE A 189 -6.98 -2.09 6.44
N GLY A 190 -7.86 -1.26 7.02
CA GLY A 190 -9.00 -0.70 6.30
C GLY A 190 -9.74 -1.82 5.55
N ASP A 191 -9.90 -1.63 4.25
CA ASP A 191 -10.60 -2.54 3.35
C ASP A 191 -9.75 -3.73 2.83
N MET A 192 -8.45 -3.81 3.16
CA MET A 192 -7.52 -4.78 2.59
C MET A 192 -7.15 -5.91 3.56
N THR A 193 -7.05 -7.15 3.04
CA THR A 193 -6.64 -8.34 3.81
C THR A 193 -5.62 -9.17 3.04
N TRP A 194 -4.32 -9.03 3.34
CA TRP A 194 -3.31 -9.61 2.46
C TRP A 194 -2.75 -10.95 2.87
N CYS A 195 -2.63 -11.82 1.85
CA CYS A 195 -1.76 -12.98 1.91
C CYS A 195 -0.33 -12.56 2.15
N LEU A 196 0.08 -12.63 3.40
CA LEU A 196 1.39 -12.11 3.73
C LEU A 196 2.48 -12.96 3.05
N ASN A 197 2.32 -14.27 2.79
CA ASN A 197 3.42 -14.98 2.12
C ASN A 197 3.72 -14.47 0.68
N ALA A 198 2.77 -13.78 0.04
CA ALA A 198 2.94 -13.20 -1.28
C ALA A 198 3.56 -11.81 -1.27
N ILE A 199 2.94 -10.83 -0.61
CA ILE A 199 3.53 -9.49 -0.47
C ILE A 199 4.88 -9.52 0.23
N LYS A 200 5.06 -10.46 1.17
CA LYS A 200 6.07 -10.27 2.20
C LYS A 200 7.30 -11.09 1.89
N ASN A 201 8.44 -10.42 1.95
CA ASN A 201 9.66 -10.68 1.22
C ASN A 201 9.48 -10.63 -0.30
N ARG A 202 9.61 -9.43 -0.85
CA ARG A 202 10.03 -9.14 -2.24
C ARG A 202 10.81 -7.85 -2.31
N GLN A 203 12.14 -7.86 -2.48
CA GLN A 203 12.78 -6.68 -3.08
C GLN A 203 12.16 -6.40 -4.46
N GLY A 204 11.89 -5.11 -4.65
CA GLY A 204 11.24 -4.60 -5.84
C GLY A 204 12.26 -4.41 -6.96
N SER A 205 11.84 -4.09 -8.18
CA SER A 205 12.72 -3.39 -9.11
C SER A 205 12.02 -2.34 -9.96
N GLU A 206 12.60 -1.12 -10.02
CA GLU A 206 12.25 -0.17 -11.08
C GLU A 206 12.41 -0.80 -12.45
N GLN A 207 13.58 -1.42 -12.64
CA GLN A 207 14.04 -1.83 -13.95
C GLN A 207 13.23 -3.04 -14.45
N PRO A 208 12.99 -3.17 -15.77
CA PRO A 208 12.30 -4.32 -16.37
C PRO A 208 13.09 -5.65 -16.29
N GLY A 209 13.52 -6.09 -15.09
CA GLY A 209 14.30 -7.32 -14.98
C GLY A 209 14.79 -7.82 -13.61
N GLY A 210 14.60 -7.12 -12.50
CA GLY A 210 15.17 -7.52 -11.19
C GLY A 210 14.21 -8.19 -10.22
N GLY A 211 13.07 -7.54 -9.99
CA GLY A 211 12.19 -7.79 -8.86
C GLY A 211 10.83 -7.11 -9.05
N VAL A 212 10.12 -6.94 -7.95
CA VAL A 212 8.66 -6.70 -7.95
C VAL A 212 8.30 -5.22 -8.13
N ILE A 213 7.15 -4.94 -8.73
CA ILE A 213 6.53 -3.61 -8.84
C ILE A 213 5.10 -3.68 -8.29
N GLY A 214 4.53 -2.57 -7.86
CA GLY A 214 3.10 -2.46 -7.60
C GLY A 214 2.45 -1.62 -8.69
N LEU A 215 1.17 -1.77 -8.92
CA LEU A 215 0.38 -0.93 -9.81
C LEU A 215 -0.98 -0.71 -9.11
N SER A 216 -1.43 0.54 -8.98
CA SER A 216 -2.72 0.92 -8.40
C SER A 216 -3.45 1.84 -9.37
N TYR A 217 -4.73 1.56 -9.60
CA TYR A 217 -5.57 2.26 -10.57
C TYR A 217 -6.93 2.59 -9.96
N GLY A 218 -7.52 3.72 -10.37
CA GLY A 218 -8.87 4.13 -9.94
C GLY A 218 -8.91 4.98 -8.67
N ILE A 219 -7.79 5.64 -8.35
CA ILE A 219 -7.64 6.41 -7.10
C ILE A 219 -8.09 7.88 -7.25
N GLU A 220 -8.41 8.55 -6.13
CA GLU A 220 -8.62 10.01 -6.05
C GLU A 220 -7.51 10.68 -5.22
N GLU A 221 -6.45 11.19 -5.87
CA GLU A 221 -5.25 11.84 -5.29
C GLU A 221 -4.37 11.03 -4.33
N ARG A 222 -4.97 10.19 -3.49
CA ARG A 222 -4.38 9.47 -2.35
C ARG A 222 -4.88 8.04 -2.42
N ASP A 223 -4.08 7.10 -1.94
CA ASP A 223 -4.45 5.70 -2.05
C ASP A 223 -3.90 4.95 -0.86
N LEU A 224 -4.72 4.72 0.17
CA LEU A 224 -4.27 4.01 1.37
C LEU A 224 -3.91 2.53 1.12
N TRP A 225 -4.10 1.98 -0.09
CA TRP A 225 -3.43 0.75 -0.52
C TRP A 225 -2.09 1.03 -1.18
N SER A 226 -1.86 2.11 -1.90
CA SER A 226 -0.46 2.47 -2.24
C SER A 226 0.27 3.07 -1.05
N GLU A 227 -0.46 3.44 0.01
CA GLU A 227 -0.01 3.71 1.37
C GLU A 227 -0.16 2.46 2.28
N LEU A 228 -0.62 1.30 1.72
CA LEU A 228 -0.41 -0.04 2.30
C LEU A 228 0.14 -1.27 1.42
N MET A 229 0.64 -1.14 0.14
CA MET A 229 1.74 -1.91 -0.57
C MET A 229 3.22 -1.36 -0.65
N SER A 230 3.44 -0.06 -0.68
CA SER A 230 4.67 0.75 -0.84
C SER A 230 5.31 1.59 0.37
N ASN A 231 5.33 1.12 1.62
CA ASN A 231 4.71 2.15 4.67
C ASN A 231 4.77 1.04 5.83
N LEU A 232 3.96 -0.06 5.77
CA LEU A 232 4.24 -1.55 5.73
C LEU A 232 4.83 -2.50 4.55
N TYR A 233 4.68 -2.44 3.18
CA TYR A 233 5.03 -3.52 2.15
C TYR A 233 6.01 -3.48 0.88
N LYS A 234 6.88 -2.46 0.67
CA LYS A 234 8.14 -2.35 -0.17
C LYS A 234 8.00 -2.55 -1.67
N VAL A 235 6.82 -2.82 -2.13
CA VAL A 235 6.51 -2.94 -3.54
C VAL A 235 6.41 -1.54 -4.19
N PRO A 236 7.24 -1.20 -5.19
CA PRO A 236 7.18 0.10 -5.88
C PRO A 236 5.84 0.31 -6.64
N THR A 237 4.82 0.90 -6.03
CA THR A 237 3.47 1.08 -6.61
C THR A 237 3.40 2.19 -7.66
N ARG A 238 3.11 1.96 -8.95
CA ARG A 238 2.67 3.04 -9.85
C ARG A 238 1.23 3.42 -9.50
N LEU A 239 0.91 4.71 -9.43
CA LEU A 239 -0.43 5.21 -9.14
C LEU A 239 -1.03 5.79 -10.42
N TYR A 240 -2.26 5.45 -10.75
CA TYR A 240 -2.96 5.87 -11.95
C TYR A 240 -4.34 6.45 -11.58
N ASP A 241 -4.42 7.78 -11.59
CA ASP A 241 -5.63 8.56 -11.28
C ASP A 241 -6.36 8.90 -12.61
N CYS A 242 -7.62 8.48 -12.69
CA CYS A 242 -8.51 8.77 -13.82
C CYS A 242 -9.60 9.80 -13.50
N PHE A 243 -9.82 10.11 -12.22
CA PHE A 243 -10.91 10.97 -11.75
C PHE A 243 -10.53 12.44 -11.84
N GLN A 244 -9.33 12.80 -11.38
CA GLN A 244 -8.83 14.16 -11.33
C GLN A 244 -8.70 14.79 -12.73
N PRO A 245 -9.33 15.94 -13.03
CA PRO A 245 -9.14 16.63 -14.30
C PRO A 245 -7.72 17.23 -14.36
N PRO A 246 -6.94 17.05 -15.46
CA PRO A 246 -5.53 17.48 -15.52
C PRO A 246 -5.26 18.95 -15.20
N GLY A 247 -6.23 19.84 -15.45
CA GLY A 247 -6.15 21.28 -15.14
C GLY A 247 -6.75 21.72 -13.80
N ARG A 248 -7.23 20.78 -12.96
CA ARG A 248 -7.72 21.04 -11.59
C ARG A 248 -6.95 20.27 -10.52
N SER A 249 -6.39 19.13 -10.92
CA SER A 249 -5.63 18.25 -10.05
C SER A 249 -4.46 18.97 -9.37
N PRO A 250 -4.15 18.64 -8.11
CA PRO A 250 -2.79 18.81 -7.62
C PRO A 250 -1.79 18.17 -8.59
N PRO A 251 -0.54 18.67 -8.66
CA PRO A 251 0.53 17.90 -9.29
C PRO A 251 0.83 16.67 -8.42
N LEU A 252 0.06 15.60 -8.61
CA LEU A 252 0.31 14.27 -8.04
C LEU A 252 1.71 13.76 -8.42
N ALA A 253 2.25 14.29 -9.53
CA ALA A 253 3.66 14.31 -9.88
C ALA A 253 4.47 15.20 -8.90
N GLY A 254 5.18 14.62 -7.94
CA GLY A 254 5.44 13.19 -7.88
C GLY A 254 6.18 12.75 -6.63
N LYS A 255 7.09 11.77 -6.85
CA LYS A 255 7.92 11.02 -5.89
C LYS A 255 7.61 11.49 -4.48
N ALA A 256 6.53 10.96 -3.89
CA ALA A 256 6.04 11.40 -2.59
C ALA A 256 7.23 11.46 -1.66
N PRO A 257 7.39 12.56 -0.91
CA PRO A 257 8.66 13.28 -0.95
C PRO A 257 9.77 12.69 -0.09
N ASN A 258 9.66 11.40 0.13
CA ASN A 258 10.44 10.60 1.00
C ASN A 258 11.09 9.45 0.15
N ALA A 259 12.20 9.68 -0.59
CA ALA A 259 12.77 8.80 -1.67
C ALA A 259 13.90 7.85 -1.31
N THR A 260 13.94 7.37 -0.08
CA THR A 260 15.17 6.86 0.53
C THR A 260 14.97 6.14 1.87
N GLY A 261 13.75 5.75 2.29
CA GLY A 261 13.44 4.83 3.40
C GLY A 261 12.78 5.13 4.84
N LYS A 262 11.97 6.15 5.26
CA LYS A 262 11.15 6.28 6.53
C LYS A 262 10.19 7.54 6.76
N CYS A 263 8.86 7.50 6.66
CA CYS A 263 7.99 8.62 7.10
C CYS A 263 7.84 8.81 8.63
N ASP A 264 6.66 9.20 9.14
CA ASP A 264 6.40 9.72 10.50
C ASP A 264 4.89 10.04 10.71
N ARG A 265 4.47 10.62 11.85
CA ARG A 265 3.07 10.62 12.37
C ARG A 265 2.41 12.00 12.46
N ASP A 266 2.89 12.99 11.69
CA ASP A 266 2.74 14.45 11.89
C ASP A 266 2.42 15.53 10.71
N GLY A 267 2.06 15.22 9.42
CA GLY A 267 1.58 15.85 8.09
C GLY A 267 0.92 14.81 7.04
N PRO A 268 -0.22 14.84 6.28
CA PRO A 268 -0.92 13.58 5.82
C PRO A 268 -0.65 12.96 4.40
N HIS A 269 -0.70 11.61 4.22
CA HIS A 269 -0.36 10.71 3.01
C HIS A 269 1.10 10.41 2.42
N CYS A 270 1.76 9.24 2.68
CA CYS A 270 3.19 8.92 2.30
C CYS A 270 3.57 7.44 1.90
N TYR A 271 4.87 7.19 1.58
CA TYR A 271 5.37 6.05 0.78
C TYR A 271 6.97 5.86 0.80
N GLU A 272 7.64 4.64 0.82
CA GLU A 272 9.15 4.36 1.02
C GLU A 272 10.22 3.82 -0.07
N THR A 273 9.86 3.23 -1.23
CA THR A 273 10.56 2.94 -2.54
C THR A 273 9.83 3.67 -3.67
N PRO A 274 9.30 3.22 -4.86
CA PRO A 274 8.35 4.12 -5.67
C PRO A 274 7.07 3.86 -6.48
N TYR A 275 6.44 5.02 -6.75
CA TYR A 275 5.50 5.41 -7.77
C TYR A 275 6.13 6.22 -8.91
N GLN A 276 5.36 6.22 -9.99
CA GLN A 276 5.14 7.37 -10.81
C GLN A 276 3.63 7.57 -10.65
N ALA A 277 3.19 8.77 -10.29
CA ALA A 277 1.77 9.11 -10.27
C ALA A 277 1.40 9.62 -11.65
N PHE A 278 0.43 8.99 -12.29
CA PHE A 278 0.02 9.25 -13.66
C PHE A 278 -1.43 9.73 -13.69
N GLN A 279 -1.70 10.84 -14.36
CA GLN A 279 -3.04 11.26 -14.76
C GLN A 279 -3.43 10.53 -16.06
N ILE A 280 -3.42 9.20 -15.98
CA ILE A 280 -3.62 8.27 -17.10
C ILE A 280 -4.61 7.21 -16.62
N CYS A 281 -5.70 7.05 -17.35
CA CYS A 281 -6.72 6.06 -17.05
C CYS A 281 -6.27 4.65 -17.44
N LEU A 282 -6.80 3.63 -16.75
CA LEU A 282 -6.64 2.25 -17.17
C LEU A 282 -7.62 1.95 -18.32
N GLY A 283 -7.16 1.32 -19.39
CA GLY A 283 -8.01 0.96 -20.52
C GLY A 283 -7.66 -0.41 -21.11
N PRO A 284 -8.57 -1.03 -21.90
CA PRO A 284 -8.28 -2.30 -22.56
C PRO A 284 -7.22 -2.14 -23.68
N THR A 285 -7.06 -0.92 -24.20
CA THR A 285 -6.04 -0.54 -25.19
C THR A 285 -5.52 0.87 -24.92
N ASP A 286 -4.30 1.16 -25.38
CA ASP A 286 -3.71 2.50 -25.35
C ASP A 286 -4.50 3.46 -26.25
N ALA A 287 -5.03 4.55 -25.68
CA ALA A 287 -5.95 5.45 -26.38
C ALA A 287 -5.93 6.89 -25.82
N VAL A 288 -6.65 7.80 -26.50
CA VAL A 288 -7.02 9.11 -25.97
C VAL A 288 -8.54 9.27 -26.10
N ILE A 289 -9.25 9.32 -24.97
CA ILE A 289 -10.72 9.33 -24.90
C ILE A 289 -11.13 10.55 -24.07
N GLY A 290 -11.97 11.43 -24.65
CA GLY A 290 -12.39 12.68 -23.99
C GLY A 290 -11.24 13.63 -23.63
N GLY A 291 -10.09 13.52 -24.30
CA GLY A 291 -8.87 14.28 -23.99
C GLY A 291 -8.01 13.70 -22.85
N ARG A 292 -8.47 12.65 -22.15
CA ARG A 292 -7.64 11.88 -21.21
C ARG A 292 -6.86 10.80 -21.95
N LYS A 293 -5.61 10.54 -21.53
CA LYS A 293 -4.85 9.38 -22.01
C LYS A 293 -5.28 8.12 -21.25
N TYR A 294 -5.38 7.01 -21.97
CA TYR A 294 -5.55 5.66 -21.45
C TYR A 294 -4.33 4.83 -21.82
N GLU A 295 -3.89 3.96 -20.91
CA GLU A 295 -2.83 2.98 -21.16
C GLU A 295 -3.32 1.58 -20.75
N SER A 296 -2.85 0.56 -21.46
CA SER A 296 -3.23 -0.84 -21.24
C SER A 296 -2.45 -1.49 -20.09
N LEU A 297 -3.14 -2.33 -19.31
CA LEU A 297 -2.46 -3.20 -18.33
C LEU A 297 -1.45 -4.13 -19.01
N GLN A 298 -1.71 -4.54 -20.26
CA GLN A 298 -0.76 -5.30 -21.08
C GLN A 298 0.57 -4.56 -21.23
N GLY A 299 0.57 -3.27 -21.60
CA GLY A 299 1.79 -2.46 -21.68
C GLY A 299 2.50 -2.25 -20.34
N HIS A 300 1.79 -2.37 -19.21
CA HIS A 300 2.37 -2.26 -17.86
C HIS A 300 2.93 -3.60 -17.32
N LEU A 301 2.36 -4.72 -17.76
CA LEU A 301 2.81 -6.10 -17.50
C LEU A 301 3.84 -6.61 -18.53
N GLN A 302 4.01 -5.92 -19.66
CA GLN A 302 5.06 -6.19 -20.63
C GLN A 302 6.45 -6.19 -19.98
N ASP A 303 7.28 -7.15 -20.39
CA ASP A 303 8.62 -7.45 -19.85
C ASP A 303 8.69 -7.71 -18.33
N ARG A 304 7.54 -7.81 -17.62
CA ARG A 304 7.49 -8.23 -16.21
C ARG A 304 7.71 -9.72 -16.10
N LYS A 305 8.38 -10.11 -15.01
CA LYS A 305 8.69 -11.51 -14.71
C LYS A 305 7.56 -12.15 -13.93
N ARG A 306 7.52 -13.48 -13.93
CA ARG A 306 6.59 -14.27 -13.12
C ARG A 306 6.60 -13.80 -11.66
N LEU A 307 5.43 -13.57 -11.08
CA LEU A 307 5.20 -13.11 -9.70
C LEU A 307 5.99 -11.84 -9.36
N SER A 308 6.09 -10.88 -10.30
CA SER A 308 6.77 -9.59 -10.14
C SER A 308 5.85 -8.37 -10.09
N VAL A 309 4.54 -8.53 -9.91
CA VAL A 309 3.57 -7.42 -9.87
C VAL A 309 2.56 -7.58 -8.73
N HIS A 310 2.42 -6.60 -7.84
CA HIS A 310 1.19 -6.44 -7.07
C HIS A 310 0.27 -5.48 -7.80
N LEU A 311 -1.03 -5.72 -7.70
CA LEU A 311 -2.04 -4.98 -8.42
C LEU A 311 -3.13 -4.51 -7.45
N LYS A 312 -3.56 -3.26 -7.55
CA LYS A 312 -4.85 -2.77 -7.09
C LYS A 312 -5.60 -2.14 -8.24
N ILE A 313 -6.87 -2.45 -8.36
CA ILE A 313 -7.76 -1.77 -9.29
C ILE A 313 -9.07 -1.49 -8.56
N ASP A 314 -9.40 -0.21 -8.40
CA ASP A 314 -10.71 0.21 -7.93
C ASP A 314 -11.66 0.08 -9.13
N THR A 315 -12.42 -1.01 -9.12
CA THR A 315 -12.99 -1.62 -10.31
C THR A 315 -14.42 -1.16 -10.51
N GLU A 316 -14.57 0.04 -11.08
CA GLU A 316 -15.88 0.65 -11.32
C GLU A 316 -16.35 0.51 -12.78
N GLY A 317 -15.58 1.04 -13.74
CA GLY A 317 -16.04 1.30 -15.10
C GLY A 317 -15.36 0.44 -16.17
N SER A 318 -14.35 1.03 -16.81
CA SER A 318 -13.53 0.47 -17.90
C SER A 318 -12.63 -0.67 -17.43
N GLU A 319 -12.37 -0.69 -16.14
CA GLU A 319 -11.42 -1.55 -15.44
C GLU A 319 -11.81 -3.02 -15.59
N TRP A 320 -13.12 -3.31 -15.55
CA TRP A 320 -13.69 -4.64 -15.82
C TRP A 320 -13.28 -5.22 -17.18
N GLU A 321 -13.16 -4.40 -18.23
CA GLU A 321 -12.77 -4.86 -19.57
C GLU A 321 -11.26 -5.14 -19.66
N VAL A 322 -10.48 -4.50 -18.78
CA VAL A 322 -9.05 -4.78 -18.59
C VAL A 322 -8.86 -6.06 -17.77
N LEU A 323 -9.78 -6.37 -16.85
CA LEU A 323 -9.82 -7.65 -16.14
C LEU A 323 -10.30 -8.80 -17.03
N GLU A 324 -11.21 -8.57 -17.98
CA GLU A 324 -11.52 -9.56 -19.02
C GLU A 324 -10.27 -9.92 -19.83
N TRP A 325 -9.52 -8.92 -20.32
CA TRP A 325 -8.25 -9.16 -21.00
C TRP A 325 -7.26 -9.94 -20.11
N LEU A 326 -7.16 -9.58 -18.82
CA LEU A 326 -6.24 -10.20 -17.88
C LEU A 326 -6.60 -11.67 -17.60
N VAL A 327 -7.87 -12.02 -17.32
CA VAL A 327 -8.26 -13.42 -17.06
C VAL A 327 -8.10 -14.32 -18.28
N ASN A 328 -8.15 -13.74 -19.49
CA ASN A 328 -7.85 -14.43 -20.74
C ASN A 328 -6.33 -14.48 -21.08
N SER A 329 -5.48 -13.88 -20.24
CA SER A 329 -4.02 -13.84 -20.40
C SER A 329 -3.30 -14.51 -19.22
N PRO A 330 -3.30 -15.86 -19.10
CA PRO A 330 -2.69 -16.57 -17.97
C PRO A 330 -1.21 -16.25 -17.72
N GLU A 331 -0.43 -15.96 -18.78
CA GLU A 331 0.98 -15.55 -18.62
C GLU A 331 1.11 -14.21 -17.87
N ASP A 332 0.18 -13.27 -18.11
CA ASP A 332 0.14 -11.97 -17.45
C ASP A 332 -0.42 -12.05 -16.03
N MET A 333 -1.41 -12.92 -15.78
CA MET A 333 -1.80 -13.25 -14.40
C MET A 333 -0.66 -13.92 -13.62
N ASP A 334 0.15 -14.76 -14.24
CA ASP A 334 1.34 -15.37 -13.62
C ASP A 334 2.45 -14.34 -13.34
N LYS A 335 2.39 -13.12 -13.90
CA LYS A 335 3.25 -11.97 -13.50
C LYS A 335 2.72 -11.30 -12.23
N ILE A 336 1.43 -11.41 -11.94
CA ILE A 336 0.77 -10.84 -10.77
C ILE A 336 0.98 -11.72 -9.52
N ARG A 337 0.90 -11.11 -8.35
CA ARG A 337 1.47 -11.61 -7.10
C ARG A 337 0.49 -11.57 -5.93
N THR A 338 -0.01 -10.38 -5.60
CA THR A 338 -1.35 -10.20 -5.04
C THR A 338 -2.13 -9.29 -5.96
N PHE A 339 -3.45 -9.41 -5.90
CA PHE A 339 -4.35 -8.53 -6.61
C PHE A 339 -5.46 -8.12 -5.66
N ASP A 340 -5.66 -6.82 -5.51
CA ASP A 340 -6.64 -6.22 -4.62
C ASP A 340 -7.63 -5.40 -5.45
N MET A 341 -8.89 -5.40 -5.03
CA MET A 341 -9.96 -4.72 -5.74
C MET A 341 -10.89 -4.06 -4.74
N GLU A 342 -11.18 -2.77 -4.90
CA GLU A 342 -12.53 -2.31 -4.60
C GLU A 342 -13.43 -2.74 -5.77
N VAL A 343 -14.59 -3.32 -5.46
CA VAL A 343 -15.46 -3.96 -6.46
C VAL A 343 -16.79 -3.25 -6.51
N HIS A 344 -17.17 -2.71 -7.67
CA HIS A 344 -18.50 -2.12 -7.89
C HIS A 344 -19.26 -2.90 -8.97
N LEU A 345 -20.07 -3.88 -8.56
CA LEU A 345 -20.72 -4.83 -9.46
C LEU A 345 -21.89 -4.22 -10.25
N GLY A 346 -21.91 -4.44 -11.57
CA GLY A 346 -22.96 -3.99 -12.49
C GLY A 346 -22.98 -2.48 -12.76
N TRP A 347 -22.17 -1.70 -12.03
CA TRP A 347 -22.02 -0.26 -12.21
C TRP A 347 -21.39 0.08 -13.57
N GLN A 348 -21.66 1.28 -14.07
CA GLN A 348 -21.26 1.72 -15.40
C GLN A 348 -20.84 3.19 -15.37
N ALA A 349 -19.54 3.44 -15.53
CA ALA A 349 -19.04 4.80 -15.71
C ALA A 349 -19.63 5.41 -17.01
N PRO A 350 -20.05 6.70 -17.01
CA PRO A 350 -20.50 7.37 -18.23
C PRO A 350 -19.48 7.35 -19.38
N SER A 351 -18.18 7.21 -19.07
CA SER A 351 -17.08 7.04 -20.06
C SER A 351 -17.16 5.74 -20.85
N THR A 352 -17.78 4.68 -20.31
CA THR A 352 -17.80 3.34 -20.93
C THR A 352 -18.90 3.12 -21.96
N GLY A 353 -19.82 4.07 -22.18
CA GLY A 353 -21.07 3.81 -22.92
C GLY A 353 -20.96 3.17 -24.31
N ASN A 354 -19.82 3.32 -25.00
CA ASN A 354 -19.56 2.73 -26.32
C ASN A 354 -18.74 1.42 -26.31
N SER A 355 -18.25 0.97 -25.14
CA SER A 355 -17.41 -0.22 -25.02
C SER A 355 -18.23 -1.53 -25.15
N PRO A 356 -17.59 -2.70 -25.33
CA PRO A 356 -18.26 -3.99 -25.23
C PRO A 356 -19.13 -4.14 -23.97
N ARG A 357 -18.55 -3.97 -22.77
CA ARG A 357 -19.29 -4.04 -21.49
C ARG A 357 -20.31 -2.92 -21.35
N GLY A 358 -20.00 -1.70 -21.83
CA GLY A 358 -20.92 -0.56 -21.77
C GLY A 358 -22.24 -0.76 -22.54
N ARG A 359 -22.24 -1.65 -23.55
CA ARG A 359 -23.43 -2.01 -24.34
C ARG A 359 -24.23 -3.19 -23.79
N MET A 360 -23.67 -3.94 -22.84
CA MET A 360 -24.37 -5.05 -22.16
C MET A 360 -25.47 -4.54 -21.23
N GLY A 361 -26.53 -5.34 -21.08
CA GLY A 361 -27.61 -5.06 -20.12
C GLY A 361 -27.15 -5.16 -18.65
N PRO A 362 -27.85 -4.55 -17.67
CA PRO A 362 -27.38 -4.55 -16.29
C PRO A 362 -27.17 -5.94 -15.66
N SER A 363 -28.02 -6.92 -15.97
CA SER A 363 -27.86 -8.31 -15.51
C SER A 363 -26.73 -9.05 -16.23
N GLU A 364 -26.52 -8.74 -17.51
CA GLU A 364 -25.46 -9.31 -18.36
C GLU A 364 -24.09 -8.81 -17.91
N ARG A 365 -23.97 -7.52 -17.57
CA ARG A 365 -22.79 -6.96 -16.89
C ARG A 365 -22.53 -7.61 -15.55
N LEU A 366 -23.55 -7.81 -14.72
CA LEU A 366 -23.36 -8.45 -13.42
C LEU A 366 -22.86 -9.90 -13.54
N GLU A 367 -23.36 -10.66 -14.52
CA GLU A 367 -22.84 -12.00 -14.83
C GLU A 367 -21.42 -11.97 -15.40
N PHE A 368 -21.09 -10.99 -16.25
CA PHE A 368 -19.74 -10.76 -16.79
C PHE A 368 -18.72 -10.41 -15.69
N ASP A 369 -19.06 -9.44 -14.83
CA ASP A 369 -18.24 -9.03 -13.68
C ASP A 369 -18.00 -10.21 -12.72
N LEU A 370 -19.03 -11.04 -12.50
CA LEU A 370 -18.97 -12.23 -11.66
C LEU A 370 -18.16 -13.38 -12.30
N ASP A 371 -18.29 -13.63 -13.61
CA ASP A 371 -17.46 -14.60 -14.34
C ASP A 371 -15.98 -14.21 -14.26
N ILE A 372 -15.66 -12.91 -14.38
CA ILE A 372 -14.31 -12.39 -14.14
C ILE A 372 -13.85 -12.69 -12.71
N LEU A 373 -14.63 -12.35 -11.68
CA LEU A 373 -14.28 -12.68 -10.28
C LEU A 373 -14.12 -14.20 -10.04
N GLN A 374 -14.92 -15.03 -10.71
CA GLN A 374 -14.81 -16.49 -10.62
C GLN A 374 -13.55 -17.02 -11.31
N LYS A 375 -13.17 -16.49 -12.48
CA LYS A 375 -11.90 -16.79 -13.17
C LYS A 375 -10.70 -16.30 -12.36
N LEU A 376 -10.78 -15.11 -11.75
CA LEU A 376 -9.77 -14.62 -10.81
C LEU A 376 -9.63 -15.56 -9.61
N ARG A 377 -10.71 -16.14 -9.05
CA ARG A 377 -10.64 -17.17 -7.99
C ARG A 377 -10.16 -18.56 -8.46
N GLN A 378 -10.20 -18.84 -9.76
CA GLN A 378 -9.60 -20.06 -10.31
C GLN A 378 -8.07 -19.93 -10.39
N HIS A 379 -7.58 -18.79 -10.89
CA HIS A 379 -6.15 -18.54 -11.08
C HIS A 379 -5.45 -18.06 -9.80
N PHE A 380 -6.02 -17.07 -9.11
CA PHE A 380 -5.61 -16.61 -7.78
C PHE A 380 -6.39 -17.35 -6.67
N ARG A 381 -6.14 -17.00 -5.41
CA ARG A 381 -6.95 -17.39 -4.27
C ARG A 381 -7.41 -16.15 -3.50
N CYS A 382 -8.68 -16.10 -3.12
CA CYS A 382 -9.23 -15.01 -2.31
C CYS A 382 -8.71 -15.09 -0.87
N THR A 383 -8.18 -13.99 -0.35
CA THR A 383 -7.59 -13.90 1.00
C THR A 383 -8.58 -13.41 2.03
N GLY A 384 -9.43 -12.46 1.67
CA GLY A 384 -10.42 -11.83 2.55
C GLY A 384 -11.20 -10.74 1.83
N SER A 385 -12.21 -10.21 2.51
CA SER A 385 -13.03 -9.09 2.01
C SER A 385 -13.58 -8.23 3.15
N SER A 386 -13.95 -6.98 2.84
CA SER A 386 -14.62 -6.10 3.81
C SER A 386 -16.11 -6.39 3.99
N MET A 387 -16.67 -7.35 3.24
CA MET A 387 -18.09 -7.74 3.32
C MET A 387 -18.59 -8.00 4.75
N GLU A 388 -17.79 -8.63 5.61
CA GLU A 388 -18.21 -8.93 7.00
C GLU A 388 -18.29 -7.66 7.87
N ILE A 389 -17.40 -6.67 7.67
CA ILE A 389 -17.49 -5.36 8.34
C ILE A 389 -18.74 -4.62 7.87
N LEU A 390 -18.88 -4.52 6.56
CA LEU A 390 -20.01 -3.83 5.92
C LEU A 390 -21.33 -4.49 6.33
N SER A 391 -21.35 -5.81 6.53
CA SER A 391 -22.52 -6.55 7.04
C SER A 391 -22.80 -6.25 8.53
N GLU A 392 -21.80 -6.26 9.40
CA GLU A 392 -21.97 -5.87 10.81
C GLU A 392 -22.47 -4.43 10.95
N GLU A 393 -21.88 -3.48 10.22
CA GLU A 393 -22.32 -2.07 10.26
C GLU A 393 -23.74 -1.92 9.70
N TRP A 394 -24.05 -2.55 8.57
CA TRP A 394 -25.38 -2.55 7.96
C TRP A 394 -26.46 -3.18 8.86
N ILE A 395 -26.11 -4.12 9.74
CA ILE A 395 -27.02 -4.69 10.75
C ILE A 395 -27.18 -3.80 11.99
N ASN A 396 -26.14 -3.04 12.36
CA ASN A 396 -26.06 -2.29 13.61
C ASN A 396 -26.55 -0.84 13.53
N GLN A 397 -26.60 -0.23 12.34
CA GLN A 397 -27.23 1.08 12.14
C GLN A 397 -28.72 1.05 12.55
N GLU A 398 -29.29 2.17 13.02
CA GLU A 398 -30.72 2.23 13.39
C GLU A 398 -31.66 1.94 12.20
N THR A 399 -31.17 2.19 10.99
CA THR A 399 -31.76 1.84 9.69
C THR A 399 -31.50 0.38 9.27
N GLY A 400 -30.92 -0.46 10.13
CA GLY A 400 -30.41 -1.80 9.77
C GLY A 400 -31.50 -2.73 9.24
N GLY A 401 -31.53 -2.90 7.92
CA GLY A 401 -32.65 -3.48 7.17
C GLY A 401 -34.00 -2.74 7.27
N ARG A 402 -34.10 -1.67 8.09
CA ARG A 402 -35.31 -0.83 8.23
C ARG A 402 -35.44 0.14 7.07
N CYS A 403 -35.86 -0.39 5.92
CA CYS A 403 -36.31 0.47 4.84
C CYS A 403 -37.51 1.32 5.30
N PRO A 404 -37.48 2.67 5.24
CA PRO A 404 -38.53 3.52 5.83
C PRO A 404 -39.91 3.35 5.21
N LYS A 405 -39.98 2.76 4.01
CA LYS A 405 -41.18 2.25 3.35
C LYS A 405 -40.97 0.73 3.22
N LYS A 406 -42.01 -0.08 3.47
CA LYS A 406 -41.97 -1.53 3.78
C LYS A 406 -41.23 -2.49 2.81
N ARG A 407 -40.58 -2.00 1.75
CA ARG A 407 -39.79 -2.77 0.79
C ARG A 407 -38.63 -1.90 0.33
N CYS A 408 -37.40 -2.28 0.63
CA CYS A 408 -36.26 -1.72 -0.11
C CYS A 408 -36.27 -2.28 -1.54
N GLN A 409 -35.74 -1.48 -2.47
CA GLN A 409 -35.39 -1.96 -3.79
C GLN A 409 -34.34 -3.06 -3.60
N GLU A 410 -34.70 -4.28 -3.99
CA GLU A 410 -33.81 -5.43 -3.98
C GLU A 410 -32.62 -5.12 -4.92
N PRO A 411 -31.37 -5.18 -4.43
CA PRO A 411 -30.18 -4.80 -5.19
C PRO A 411 -29.92 -5.79 -6.32
N ALA A 412 -28.93 -5.52 -7.17
CA ALA A 412 -28.57 -6.40 -8.27
C ALA A 412 -28.08 -7.79 -7.78
N ALA A 413 -27.38 -7.83 -6.63
CA ALA A 413 -27.00 -9.05 -5.91
C ALA A 413 -27.03 -8.82 -4.39
N HIS A 414 -27.41 -9.85 -3.61
CA HIS A 414 -27.33 -9.85 -2.15
C HIS A 414 -27.11 -11.27 -1.61
N ALA A 415 -26.43 -11.37 -0.48
CA ALA A 415 -26.35 -12.63 0.25
C ALA A 415 -27.74 -13.10 0.72
N ALA A 416 -27.90 -14.40 0.95
CA ALA A 416 -29.08 -15.03 1.52
C ALA A 416 -29.34 -14.64 2.99
N GLY A 417 -28.40 -13.93 3.64
CA GLY A 417 -28.62 -13.20 4.88
C GLY A 417 -29.38 -11.86 4.72
N GLY A 418 -29.52 -11.36 3.49
CA GLY A 418 -30.12 -10.06 3.14
C GLY A 418 -29.12 -8.91 2.97
N PHE A 419 -27.82 -9.16 3.13
CA PHE A 419 -26.74 -8.16 2.99
C PHE A 419 -26.42 -7.89 1.51
N PRO A 420 -26.42 -6.63 1.03
CA PRO A 420 -26.11 -6.29 -0.36
C PRO A 420 -24.61 -6.50 -0.65
N VAL A 421 -24.27 -7.26 -1.69
CA VAL A 421 -22.88 -7.56 -2.08
C VAL A 421 -22.49 -6.88 -3.39
N ILE A 422 -22.87 -5.61 -3.54
CA ILE A 422 -22.66 -4.81 -4.76
C ILE A 422 -21.46 -3.87 -4.69
N GLN A 423 -21.04 -3.48 -3.47
CA GLN A 423 -19.80 -2.75 -3.20
C GLN A 423 -19.10 -3.39 -2.01
N PHE A 424 -17.83 -3.75 -2.18
CA PHE A 424 -16.95 -4.32 -1.16
C PHE A 424 -15.51 -4.28 -1.67
N ALA A 425 -14.53 -4.38 -0.77
CA ALA A 425 -13.17 -4.71 -1.16
C ALA A 425 -12.89 -6.20 -1.01
N VAL A 426 -12.05 -6.74 -1.90
CA VAL A 426 -11.57 -8.13 -1.88
C VAL A 426 -10.08 -8.15 -2.22
N SER A 427 -9.37 -9.05 -1.55
CA SER A 427 -7.94 -9.27 -1.74
C SER A 427 -7.70 -10.69 -2.28
N PHE A 428 -6.71 -10.84 -3.16
CA PHE A 428 -6.33 -12.09 -3.83
C PHE A 428 -4.82 -12.33 -3.85
N VAL A 429 -4.41 -13.57 -4.07
CA VAL A 429 -3.00 -13.99 -4.15
C VAL A 429 -2.72 -15.05 -5.21
N HIS A 430 -1.55 -14.99 -5.81
CA HIS A 430 -1.10 -16.04 -6.74
C HIS A 430 -0.76 -17.36 -6.00
N PRO A 431 -1.32 -18.52 -6.38
CA PRO A 431 -1.21 -19.78 -5.62
C PRO A 431 0.22 -20.32 -5.48
N HIS A 432 1.12 -20.05 -6.42
CA HIS A 432 2.57 -20.31 -6.30
C HIS A 432 3.25 -19.59 -5.11
N LEU A 433 2.50 -18.78 -4.34
CA LEU A 433 2.92 -18.08 -3.14
C LEU A 433 2.22 -18.60 -1.88
N LEU A 434 1.53 -19.73 -1.98
CA LEU A 434 0.95 -20.47 -0.86
C LEU A 434 1.87 -21.62 -0.48
N VAL A 435 2.01 -21.88 0.82
CA VAL A 435 3.08 -22.77 1.32
C VAL A 435 2.53 -24.10 1.81
N GLY A 436 3.43 -25.05 2.01
CA GLY A 436 3.25 -26.41 1.51
C GLY A 436 3.71 -26.53 0.05
N GLY A 437 3.61 -25.44 -0.74
CA GLY A 437 4.04 -25.44 -2.15
C GLY A 437 3.32 -26.52 -2.94
N ALA A 438 2.10 -26.89 -2.51
CA ALA A 438 1.31 -27.95 -3.08
C ALA A 438 1.15 -27.62 -4.56
N SER A 439 1.86 -28.38 -5.39
CA SER A 439 2.04 -28.06 -6.81
C SER A 439 0.66 -27.98 -7.42
N PHE A 440 0.20 -26.76 -7.69
CA PHE A 440 -1.08 -26.49 -8.34
C PHE A 440 -1.10 -27.37 -9.57
N PRO A 441 -1.98 -28.40 -9.65
CA PRO A 441 -1.75 -29.51 -10.57
C PRO A 441 -1.59 -28.97 -11.99
N SER A 442 -0.35 -28.99 -12.50
CA SER A 442 0.02 -28.21 -13.69
C SER A 442 -0.59 -28.78 -14.98
N THR A 443 -1.41 -29.82 -14.82
CA THR A 443 -2.45 -30.37 -15.69
C THR A 443 -3.67 -29.43 -15.86
N LEU A 444 -3.49 -28.11 -15.73
CA LEU A 444 -4.21 -27.12 -16.55
C LEU A 444 -3.39 -26.71 -17.81
N ALA A 445 -2.39 -27.51 -18.17
CA ALA A 445 -2.18 -27.82 -19.57
C ALA A 445 -3.48 -28.42 -20.13
N SER A 446 -4.21 -27.67 -20.96
CA SER A 446 -5.43 -28.13 -21.62
C SER A 446 -5.18 -29.46 -22.32
N PRO A 447 -5.99 -30.51 -22.07
CA PRO A 447 -5.71 -31.83 -22.59
C PRO A 447 -5.89 -31.87 -24.11
N ALA A 448 -4.79 -32.04 -24.83
CA ALA A 448 -4.84 -32.60 -26.18
C ALA A 448 -5.40 -34.04 -26.08
N PRO A 449 -6.41 -34.43 -26.88
CA PRO A 449 -7.17 -35.64 -26.65
C PRO A 449 -6.35 -36.90 -26.96
N SER A 450 -6.39 -37.89 -26.07
CA SER A 450 -5.79 -39.22 -26.25
C SER A 450 -6.43 -40.27 -25.32
N PRO A 451 -6.35 -41.58 -25.64
CA PRO A 451 -7.55 -42.42 -25.59
C PRO A 451 -7.83 -43.15 -24.27
N ALA A 452 -9.03 -43.76 -24.20
CA ALA A 452 -9.53 -44.54 -23.08
C ALA A 452 -8.72 -45.83 -22.79
N SER A 453 -8.65 -46.22 -21.51
CA SER A 453 -8.25 -47.55 -21.01
C SER A 453 -8.85 -47.80 -19.61
N GLU A 454 -8.87 -49.06 -19.17
CA GLU A 454 -9.57 -49.57 -17.97
C GLU A 454 -8.66 -49.82 -16.72
N PRO A 455 -9.20 -50.13 -15.51
CA PRO A 455 -8.46 -50.18 -14.22
C PRO A 455 -7.81 -51.56 -13.95
N PRO A 456 -6.86 -51.76 -12.97
CA PRO A 456 -7.23 -51.97 -11.54
C PRO A 456 -6.17 -51.78 -10.39
N THR A 457 -6.67 -51.80 -9.14
CA THR A 457 -6.08 -52.34 -7.86
C THR A 457 -4.82 -51.81 -7.12
N ALA A 458 -5.04 -51.60 -5.80
CA ALA A 458 -4.19 -51.95 -4.63
C ALA A 458 -3.02 -51.05 -4.14
N SER A 459 -2.74 -51.14 -2.81
CA SER A 459 -1.77 -50.35 -2.02
C SER A 459 -0.55 -51.18 -1.55
N PRO A 460 0.53 -50.56 -1.04
CA PRO A 460 0.76 -50.56 0.43
C PRO A 460 1.52 -49.32 1.01
N THR A 461 1.87 -49.37 2.30
CA THR A 461 2.31 -48.22 3.16
C THR A 461 3.82 -48.24 3.52
N VAL A 462 4.46 -47.06 3.67
CA VAL A 462 5.81 -46.89 4.28
C VAL A 462 5.87 -45.59 5.12
N SER A 463 6.81 -45.48 6.07
CA SER A 463 6.98 -44.38 7.06
C SER A 463 8.40 -43.77 7.05
N ALA A 464 8.57 -42.54 7.56
CA ALA A 464 9.85 -41.82 7.64
C ALA A 464 9.98 -40.92 8.90
N ALA A 465 11.22 -40.60 9.31
CA ALA A 465 11.54 -40.00 10.62
C ALA A 465 11.91 -38.50 10.59
N ALA A 466 11.86 -37.83 11.76
CA ALA A 466 11.99 -36.38 11.93
C ALA A 466 13.35 -35.89 12.48
N LYS A 467 13.72 -34.64 12.16
CA LYS A 467 14.89 -33.91 12.72
C LYS A 467 14.48 -33.00 13.90
N ALA A 468 15.44 -32.66 14.76
CA ALA A 468 15.24 -31.80 15.93
C ALA A 468 15.02 -30.32 15.57
N VAL A 469 14.28 -29.59 16.42
CA VAL A 469 13.87 -28.19 16.22
C VAL A 469 14.73 -27.25 17.07
N PRO A 470 15.26 -26.13 16.52
CA PRO A 470 16.03 -25.15 17.29
C PRO A 470 15.20 -24.40 18.34
N SER A 471 15.88 -23.94 19.39
CA SER A 471 15.30 -23.21 20.51
C SER A 471 15.25 -21.69 20.25
N TRP A 472 14.06 -21.13 20.15
CA TRP A 472 13.86 -19.72 19.76
C TRP A 472 13.84 -18.75 20.96
N PRO A 473 14.60 -17.63 20.92
CA PRO A 473 14.61 -16.64 22.00
C PRO A 473 13.25 -16.06 22.38
N SER A 474 12.34 -15.75 21.45
CA SER A 474 11.03 -15.15 21.76
C SER A 474 10.16 -16.03 22.66
N LEU A 475 10.32 -17.35 22.55
CA LEU A 475 9.56 -18.36 23.28
C LEU A 475 10.04 -18.59 24.72
N ALA A 476 11.09 -17.91 25.16
CA ALA A 476 11.56 -17.97 26.53
C ALA A 476 10.48 -17.45 27.50
N LYS A 477 10.28 -18.15 28.63
CA LYS A 477 9.30 -17.75 29.65
C LYS A 477 9.55 -16.31 30.10
N CYS A 478 8.53 -15.47 29.94
CA CYS A 478 8.53 -14.06 30.25
C CYS A 478 7.34 -13.72 31.16
N LYS A 479 7.35 -12.51 31.72
CA LYS A 479 6.25 -11.96 32.51
C LYS A 479 5.95 -10.56 31.98
N VAL A 480 4.70 -10.30 31.63
CA VAL A 480 4.23 -8.95 31.29
C VAL A 480 4.33 -8.07 32.55
N GLU A 481 5.21 -7.07 32.52
CA GLU A 481 5.41 -6.14 33.65
C GLU A 481 4.56 -4.86 33.55
N PHE A 482 4.11 -4.51 32.34
CA PHE A 482 3.37 -3.28 32.06
C PHE A 482 1.99 -3.59 31.49
N ASN A 483 0.95 -2.87 31.93
CA ASN A 483 -0.44 -3.16 31.61
C ASN A 483 -1.14 -2.08 30.77
N ASP A 484 -0.49 -0.93 30.55
CA ASP A 484 -0.95 0.08 29.61
C ASP A 484 -0.75 -0.35 28.14
N ARG A 485 -1.28 0.46 27.21
CA ARG A 485 -1.21 0.22 25.76
C ARG A 485 0.03 0.86 25.11
N SER A 486 1.08 1.14 25.86
CA SER A 486 2.28 1.80 25.35
C SER A 486 3.45 0.82 25.19
N SER A 487 4.33 1.15 24.24
CA SER A 487 5.64 0.55 23.99
C SER A 487 6.40 0.26 25.29
N ARG A 488 7.05 -0.90 25.33
CA ARG A 488 7.53 -1.50 26.59
C ARG A 488 9.04 -1.69 26.59
N PRO A 489 9.72 -1.36 27.70
CA PRO A 489 11.15 -1.56 27.84
C PRO A 489 11.50 -3.02 28.09
N GLY A 490 12.73 -3.39 27.72
CA GLY A 490 13.22 -4.75 27.88
C GLY A 490 12.83 -5.67 26.72
N LYS A 491 12.87 -6.98 26.97
CA LYS A 491 12.56 -8.01 25.98
C LYS A 491 11.04 -8.20 25.83
N PRO A 492 10.46 -8.05 24.63
CA PRO A 492 9.04 -8.29 24.38
C PRO A 492 8.58 -9.69 24.82
N CYS A 493 7.55 -9.74 25.67
CA CYS A 493 6.96 -10.98 26.16
C CYS A 493 5.97 -11.58 25.14
N LEU A 494 6.49 -12.37 24.20
CA LEU A 494 5.70 -12.96 23.11
C LEU A 494 5.17 -14.34 23.51
N THR A 495 3.86 -14.42 23.80
CA THR A 495 3.20 -15.71 24.01
C THR A 495 3.08 -16.46 22.70
N LYS A 496 3.47 -17.75 22.67
CA LYS A 496 3.15 -18.64 21.56
C LYS A 496 1.63 -18.77 21.44
N ALA A 497 1.08 -18.43 20.28
CA ALA A 497 -0.33 -18.61 19.98
C ALA A 497 -0.73 -20.09 20.00
N LYS A 498 -2.00 -20.34 20.35
CA LYS A 498 -2.62 -21.66 20.49
C LYS A 498 -4.04 -21.56 19.91
N PRO A 499 -4.34 -22.18 18.75
CA PRO A 499 -3.45 -23.01 17.92
C PRO A 499 -2.20 -22.26 17.43
N TRP A 500 -1.18 -23.00 16.99
CA TRP A 500 -0.14 -22.37 16.18
C TRP A 500 -0.85 -21.80 14.94
N PRO A 501 -0.68 -20.51 14.64
CA PRO A 501 -1.40 -19.91 13.55
C PRO A 501 -0.85 -20.51 12.24
N TYR A 502 0.40 -20.28 11.87
CA TYR A 502 0.88 -20.25 10.47
C TYR A 502 1.02 -21.60 9.66
N THR A 503 1.13 -21.64 8.31
CA THR A 503 0.97 -22.92 7.51
C THR A 503 1.84 -24.07 8.02
N THR A 504 3.14 -23.80 7.94
CA THR A 504 4.25 -24.74 7.99
C THR A 504 5.45 -24.12 8.69
N ASN A 505 5.35 -22.84 9.09
CA ASN A 505 6.39 -22.11 9.81
C ASN A 505 7.68 -22.09 8.98
N THR A 506 7.70 -21.35 7.86
CA THR A 506 8.87 -21.42 6.96
C THR A 506 10.07 -20.80 7.65
N GLN A 507 11.02 -21.69 7.97
CA GLN A 507 12.14 -21.45 8.85
C GLN A 507 12.80 -20.08 8.65
N TRP A 508 13.10 -19.67 7.42
CA TRP A 508 13.79 -18.40 7.18
C TRP A 508 12.96 -17.14 7.52
N LYS A 509 11.63 -17.14 7.36
CA LYS A 509 10.76 -16.02 7.82
C LYS A 509 10.62 -15.98 9.35
N THR A 510 10.75 -17.15 9.98
CA THR A 510 10.85 -17.27 11.44
C THR A 510 12.22 -16.80 11.96
N GLU A 511 13.32 -17.15 11.27
CA GLU A 511 14.68 -16.75 11.62
C GLU A 511 14.88 -15.24 11.50
N LEU A 512 14.39 -14.63 10.42
CA LEU A 512 14.33 -13.17 10.29
C LEU A 512 13.47 -12.55 11.39
N GLY A 513 12.40 -13.22 11.82
CA GLY A 513 11.49 -12.69 12.86
C GLY A 513 12.05 -12.78 14.27
N GLU A 514 12.78 -13.84 14.60
CA GLU A 514 13.56 -13.91 15.82
C GLU A 514 14.70 -12.88 15.83
N ARG A 515 15.32 -12.61 14.68
CA ARG A 515 16.29 -11.51 14.53
C ARG A 515 15.65 -10.13 14.70
N VAL A 516 14.47 -9.85 14.12
CA VAL A 516 13.72 -8.61 14.37
C VAL A 516 13.37 -8.47 15.86
N VAL A 517 12.88 -9.54 16.51
CA VAL A 517 12.62 -9.53 17.96
C VAL A 517 13.90 -9.32 18.77
N ALA A 518 15.05 -9.79 18.31
CA ALA A 518 16.35 -9.55 18.95
C ALA A 518 16.81 -8.10 18.79
N ALA A 519 16.71 -7.50 17.60
CA ALA A 519 17.03 -6.09 17.36
C ALA A 519 16.07 -5.16 18.14
N ALA A 520 14.79 -5.52 18.21
CA ALA A 520 13.75 -4.82 18.97
C ALA A 520 13.63 -5.23 20.45
N THR A 521 14.57 -6.04 20.96
CA THR A 521 14.67 -6.34 22.39
C THR A 521 15.42 -5.22 23.10
N GLY A 522 14.76 -4.58 24.06
CA GLY A 522 15.39 -3.62 24.95
C GLY A 522 16.50 -4.28 25.77
N VAL A 523 17.74 -3.89 25.51
CA VAL A 523 18.94 -4.36 26.25
C VAL A 523 19.29 -3.44 27.42
N VAL A 524 18.62 -2.30 27.55
CA VAL A 524 18.88 -1.27 28.55
C VAL A 524 18.02 -1.48 29.79
N THR A 525 18.63 -1.39 30.97
CA THR A 525 17.93 -1.53 32.26
C THR A 525 17.32 -0.21 32.75
N LYS A 526 16.25 -0.33 33.56
CA LYS A 526 15.63 0.79 34.27
C LYS A 526 16.63 1.61 35.11
N ALA A 527 17.68 0.96 35.63
CA ALA A 527 18.75 1.61 36.38
C ALA A 527 19.63 2.50 35.48
N GLN A 528 20.13 1.95 34.36
CA GLN A 528 20.92 2.69 33.36
C GLN A 528 20.17 3.93 32.83
N CYS A 529 18.85 3.86 32.70
CA CYS A 529 18.01 4.96 32.22
C CYS A 529 17.41 5.87 33.32
N LYS A 530 17.62 5.62 34.61
CA LYS A 530 16.94 6.34 35.72
C LYS A 530 15.41 6.34 35.59
N GLY A 531 14.85 5.21 35.15
CA GLY A 531 13.44 5.06 34.82
C GLY A 531 13.10 5.27 33.33
N TRP A 532 11.82 5.11 33.03
CA TRP A 532 11.25 5.14 31.69
C TRP A 532 10.14 6.18 31.61
N TYR A 533 9.90 6.73 30.42
CA TYR A 533 8.63 7.33 30.05
C TYR A 533 8.06 6.54 28.87
N MET A 534 6.83 6.06 29.00
CA MET A 534 6.15 5.24 27.99
C MET A 534 4.88 5.98 27.59
N PHE A 535 4.67 6.17 26.29
CA PHE A 535 3.48 6.84 25.77
C PHE A 535 3.25 6.43 24.33
N GLY A 536 2.08 5.81 24.07
CA GLY A 536 1.77 5.25 22.76
C GLY A 536 2.93 4.35 22.31
N ASP A 537 3.46 4.61 21.13
CA ASP A 537 4.49 3.77 20.53
C ASP A 537 5.93 3.96 21.05
N MET A 538 6.16 4.87 22.00
CA MET A 538 7.52 5.27 22.41
C MET A 538 7.92 4.81 23.83
N THR A 539 9.18 4.36 23.99
CA THR A 539 9.82 4.00 25.27
C THR A 539 11.09 4.85 25.52
N TRP A 540 10.95 5.97 26.20
CA TRP A 540 12.05 6.92 26.41
C TRP A 540 12.89 6.64 27.67
N CYS A 541 14.21 6.62 27.48
CA CYS A 541 15.22 6.57 28.54
C CYS A 541 15.30 7.90 29.31
N LEU A 542 14.85 7.95 30.57
CA LEU A 542 14.76 9.22 31.32
C LEU A 542 16.10 9.93 31.55
N ASN A 543 17.23 9.22 31.56
CA ASN A 543 18.57 9.82 31.67
C ASN A 543 19.05 10.47 30.36
N ALA A 544 18.42 10.12 29.22
CA ALA A 544 18.69 10.73 27.92
C ALA A 544 17.80 11.96 27.66
N VAL A 545 16.47 11.81 27.75
CA VAL A 545 15.51 12.91 27.47
C VAL A 545 15.56 14.07 28.47
N LYS A 546 16.16 13.87 29.65
CA LYS A 546 16.43 14.99 30.58
C LYS A 546 17.58 15.86 30.07
N ARG A 547 17.26 17.12 29.74
CA ARG A 547 18.22 18.18 29.41
C ARG A 547 19.25 18.35 30.55
N ARG A 548 20.54 18.27 30.23
CA ARG A 548 21.63 18.53 31.18
C ARG A 548 21.78 20.05 31.37
N LYS A 549 21.97 20.52 32.62
CA LYS A 549 22.32 21.93 32.88
C LYS A 549 23.68 22.23 32.23
N GLY A 550 23.76 23.31 31.46
CA GLY A 550 24.99 23.70 30.74
C GLY A 550 25.36 22.78 29.57
N GLY A 551 24.46 21.90 29.10
CA GLY A 551 24.64 21.17 27.85
C GLY A 551 24.15 21.95 26.63
N SER A 552 24.45 21.40 25.45
CA SER A 552 24.06 21.83 24.10
C SER A 552 22.60 22.31 24.00
N GLU A 553 22.32 23.14 22.98
CA GLU A 553 20.94 23.29 22.51
C GLU A 553 20.44 21.93 22.01
N LEU A 554 19.44 21.38 22.68
CA LEU A 554 18.76 20.17 22.23
C LEU A 554 17.70 20.53 21.20
N ILE A 555 17.62 19.75 20.13
CA ILE A 555 16.56 19.87 19.12
C ILE A 555 15.90 18.52 18.87
N GLY A 556 14.58 18.50 18.68
CA GLY A 556 13.86 17.37 18.14
C GLY A 556 13.74 17.50 16.63
N LEU A 557 14.05 16.45 15.88
CA LEU A 557 13.82 16.39 14.45
C LEU A 557 12.91 15.18 14.21
N SER A 558 11.71 15.43 13.69
CA SER A 558 10.75 14.41 13.28
C SER A 558 10.63 14.45 11.76
N TYR A 559 11.03 13.38 11.09
CA TYR A 559 11.17 13.33 9.64
C TYR A 559 10.06 12.58 8.94
N GLY A 560 9.35 13.35 8.12
CA GLY A 560 8.55 12.82 7.06
C GLY A 560 7.14 12.50 7.51
N ILE A 561 6.36 13.44 8.02
CA ILE A 561 5.34 13.19 9.05
C ILE A 561 3.84 13.20 8.58
N GLU A 562 2.78 12.41 9.12
CA GLU A 562 1.18 12.35 9.24
C GLU A 562 0.21 13.34 10.12
N GLN A 563 -0.59 14.32 9.61
CA GLN A 563 -0.93 15.71 10.17
C GLN A 563 -0.46 16.40 11.49
N ARG A 564 -0.20 15.77 12.65
CA ARG A 564 0.12 16.52 13.90
C ARG A 564 0.89 15.73 14.98
N ASP A 565 1.96 16.30 15.54
CA ASP A 565 3.00 15.49 16.20
C ASP A 565 2.80 15.21 17.69
N LEU A 566 2.43 13.97 18.04
CA LEU A 566 2.34 13.51 19.41
C LEU A 566 3.70 13.23 20.08
N TRP A 567 4.77 12.90 19.34
CA TRP A 567 6.15 12.79 19.85
C TRP A 567 6.75 14.18 20.12
N SER A 568 6.72 15.10 19.16
CA SER A 568 7.21 16.47 19.34
C SER A 568 6.38 17.26 20.34
N GLU A 569 5.05 17.08 20.42
CA GLU A 569 4.27 17.67 21.52
C GLU A 569 4.77 17.19 22.87
N LYS A 570 5.13 15.91 23.02
CA LYS A 570 5.67 15.40 24.30
C LYS A 570 7.11 15.87 24.55
N MET A 571 7.98 15.93 23.53
CA MET A 571 9.34 16.50 23.65
C MET A 571 9.30 17.99 24.01
N SER A 572 8.45 18.76 23.34
CA SER A 572 8.20 20.18 23.60
C SER A 572 7.63 20.41 25.01
N ASN A 573 6.53 19.75 25.34
CA ASN A 573 5.77 20.03 26.56
C ASN A 573 6.51 19.52 27.80
N MET A 574 6.95 18.25 27.79
CA MET A 574 7.53 17.63 28.98
C MET A 574 9.02 17.89 29.16
N TYR A 575 9.78 18.01 28.06
CA TYR A 575 11.26 18.07 28.11
C TYR A 575 11.85 19.41 27.67
N LYS A 576 11.00 20.33 27.18
CA LYS A 576 11.38 21.68 26.71
C LYS A 576 12.43 21.64 25.60
N VAL A 577 12.22 20.71 24.67
CA VAL A 577 13.01 20.53 23.45
C VAL A 577 12.25 21.18 22.29
N PRO A 578 12.77 22.25 21.65
CA PRO A 578 12.20 22.78 20.42
C PRO A 578 12.30 21.75 19.28
N THR A 579 11.31 21.72 18.40
CA THR A 579 11.18 20.65 17.40
C THR A 579 11.07 21.15 15.98
N ARG A 580 11.55 20.34 15.03
CA ARG A 580 11.34 20.51 13.60
C ARG A 580 10.55 19.34 13.06
N LEU A 581 9.47 19.70 12.38
CA LEU A 581 8.43 18.84 11.87
C LEU A 581 8.52 18.89 10.34
N TYR A 582 8.91 17.79 9.72
CA TYR A 582 9.20 17.71 8.29
C TYR A 582 8.06 16.98 7.56
N ASP A 583 6.96 17.69 7.27
CA ASP A 583 5.78 17.20 6.53
C ASP A 583 6.23 16.74 5.14
N CYS A 584 6.03 15.45 4.89
CA CYS A 584 6.53 14.79 3.70
C CYS A 584 5.47 14.02 2.95
N PHE A 585 4.36 14.71 2.79
CA PHE A 585 3.13 13.99 2.97
C PHE A 585 2.00 14.84 2.37
N GLN A 586 1.65 15.98 2.99
CA GLN A 586 0.74 16.94 2.37
C GLN A 586 1.37 17.53 1.10
N GLN A 587 0.51 17.91 0.18
CA GLN A 587 0.91 18.86 -0.85
C GLN A 587 0.81 20.27 -0.26
N PRO A 588 1.79 21.17 -0.47
CA PRO A 588 1.83 22.51 0.16
C PRO A 588 0.63 23.43 -0.09
N LYS A 589 -0.29 23.07 -1.01
CA LYS A 589 -1.53 23.80 -1.29
C LYS A 589 -2.79 23.16 -0.70
N ASP A 590 -2.70 21.90 -0.27
CA ASP A 590 -3.81 21.08 0.25
C ASP A 590 -3.71 20.91 1.79
N SER A 591 -2.87 21.75 2.39
CA SER A 591 -2.66 21.98 3.81
C SER A 591 -3.11 23.39 4.18
N ASP A 592 -3.79 23.56 5.31
CA ASP A 592 -3.65 24.81 6.05
C ASP A 592 -2.16 25.01 6.41
N PRO A 593 -1.63 26.24 6.38
CA PRO A 593 -0.21 26.48 6.64
C PRO A 593 0.16 26.12 8.09
N LEU A 594 0.75 24.92 8.27
CA LEU A 594 1.32 24.43 9.54
C LEU A 594 2.29 25.45 10.18
N GLY A 595 2.92 26.27 9.33
CA GLY A 595 3.78 27.39 9.69
C GLY A 595 3.11 28.77 9.56
N GLY A 596 2.30 29.14 10.56
CA GLY A 596 2.38 30.51 11.05
C GLY A 596 3.70 30.72 11.81
N LYS A 597 4.15 31.97 12.03
CA LYS A 597 5.07 32.22 13.16
C LYS A 597 4.39 31.71 14.42
N ALA A 598 4.93 30.66 15.05
CA ALA A 598 4.24 29.89 16.09
C ALA A 598 3.54 30.80 17.11
N PRO A 599 2.20 30.95 17.06
CA PRO A 599 1.49 31.89 17.93
C PRO A 599 1.44 31.42 19.38
N ASN A 600 1.91 30.20 19.63
CA ASN A 600 1.77 29.46 20.88
C ASN A 600 3.13 29.09 21.54
N ALA A 601 4.20 29.85 21.35
CA ALA A 601 5.30 29.87 22.32
C ALA A 601 4.89 30.59 23.63
N THR A 602 3.62 30.42 24.04
CA THR A 602 2.84 31.22 24.99
C THR A 602 2.99 30.77 26.45
N GLY A 603 4.02 29.97 26.73
CA GLY A 603 4.22 29.35 28.03
C GLY A 603 3.46 28.02 28.13
N LYS A 604 2.54 27.92 29.10
CA LYS A 604 1.92 26.64 29.47
C LYS A 604 0.75 26.30 28.54
N CYS A 605 0.70 25.05 28.07
CA CYS A 605 -0.37 24.57 27.23
C CYS A 605 -1.70 24.47 27.97
N ASP A 606 -2.75 24.93 27.31
CA ASP A 606 -4.14 24.76 27.73
C ASP A 606 -4.58 23.31 27.45
N PRO A 607 -4.95 22.52 28.48
CA PRO A 607 -5.35 21.12 28.32
C PRO A 607 -6.69 20.93 27.58
N SER A 608 -7.42 22.00 27.27
CA SER A 608 -8.62 21.95 26.43
C SER A 608 -8.33 22.03 24.93
N ARG A 609 -7.12 22.44 24.51
CA ARG A 609 -6.75 22.52 23.09
C ARG A 609 -6.36 21.14 22.55
N PRO A 610 -6.78 20.77 21.32
CA PRO A 610 -6.55 19.43 20.79
C PRO A 610 -5.07 19.12 20.51
N ALA A 611 -4.27 20.13 20.17
CA ALA A 611 -2.83 20.07 19.88
C ALA A 611 -2.14 21.35 20.42
N CYS A 612 -0.95 21.22 21.03
CA CYS A 612 -0.24 22.36 21.63
C CYS A 612 1.23 22.05 21.97
N TYR A 613 2.12 23.02 21.71
CA TYR A 613 3.57 22.96 21.96
C TYR A 613 3.99 24.07 22.94
N GLU A 614 4.64 23.74 24.06
CA GLU A 614 5.12 24.70 25.08
C GLU A 614 6.53 25.26 24.78
N THR A 615 7.07 24.96 23.59
CA THR A 615 8.32 25.52 23.05
C THR A 615 8.14 25.85 21.57
N PRO A 616 9.01 26.70 20.98
CA PRO A 616 9.02 26.90 19.53
C PRO A 616 9.15 25.58 18.77
N TYR A 617 8.33 25.41 17.74
CA TYR A 617 8.48 24.39 16.72
C TYR A 617 8.55 25.05 15.34
N GLN A 618 9.05 24.32 14.34
CA GLN A 618 9.03 24.73 12.94
C GLN A 618 8.50 23.58 12.10
N ALA A 619 7.37 23.80 11.42
CA ALA A 619 6.86 22.87 10.42
C ALA A 619 7.37 23.24 9.02
N PHE A 620 7.76 22.24 8.24
CA PHE A 620 8.28 22.37 6.89
C PHE A 620 7.64 21.33 5.99
N GLN A 621 7.18 21.69 4.80
CA GLN A 621 6.80 20.71 3.77
C GLN A 621 8.03 20.32 2.96
N ILE A 622 8.92 19.64 3.68
CA ILE A 622 10.28 19.27 3.31
C ILE A 622 10.54 17.92 3.98
N CYS A 623 11.32 17.10 3.31
CA CYS A 623 11.60 15.73 3.73
C CYS A 623 13.08 15.47 3.90
N SER A 624 13.43 14.28 4.38
CA SER A 624 14.82 13.87 4.47
C SER A 624 15.31 13.19 3.17
N GLY A 625 16.48 12.57 3.27
CA GLY A 625 17.19 11.87 2.21
C GLY A 625 18.69 11.81 2.53
N PRO A 626 19.49 10.98 1.85
CA PRO A 626 20.95 11.10 1.90
C PRO A 626 21.37 12.36 1.11
N ASP A 627 20.60 12.71 0.09
CA ASP A 627 20.79 13.86 -0.80
C ASP A 627 19.68 14.92 -0.62
N THR A 628 20.00 16.15 -1.01
CA THR A 628 19.08 17.30 -1.03
C THR A 628 18.60 17.57 -2.46
N GLY A 629 17.34 17.94 -2.67
CA GLY A 629 16.86 18.28 -4.02
C GLY A 629 15.37 18.58 -4.15
N ILE A 630 14.92 18.72 -5.41
CA ILE A 630 13.50 18.62 -5.77
C ILE A 630 13.34 17.34 -6.57
N VAL A 631 12.43 16.50 -6.12
CA VAL A 631 12.44 15.09 -6.43
C VAL A 631 10.98 14.75 -6.70
N GLU A 632 10.65 14.91 -7.99
CA GLU A 632 9.31 15.11 -8.60
C GLU A 632 8.38 16.05 -7.79
N GLY A 633 8.37 17.33 -8.14
CA GLY A 633 7.43 18.34 -7.62
C GLY A 633 7.67 18.82 -6.18
N ARG A 634 8.26 17.99 -5.33
CA ARG A 634 8.32 18.18 -3.87
C ARG A 634 9.78 18.22 -3.34
N LYS A 635 10.02 18.84 -2.17
CA LYS A 635 11.36 19.24 -1.68
C LYS A 635 11.95 18.32 -0.60
N TYR A 636 13.25 18.04 -0.74
CA TYR A 636 14.07 17.19 0.10
C TYR A 636 15.29 17.97 0.64
N GLU A 637 15.66 17.74 1.89
CA GLU A 637 16.89 18.22 2.52
C GLU A 637 17.50 17.07 3.33
N SER A 638 18.77 16.75 3.10
CA SER A 638 19.32 15.53 3.70
C SER A 638 19.48 15.61 5.21
N LEU A 639 19.39 14.46 5.90
CA LEU A 639 19.69 14.39 7.33
C LEU A 639 21.12 14.90 7.63
N GLN A 640 22.05 14.74 6.68
CA GLN A 640 23.38 15.38 6.74
C GLN A 640 23.29 16.90 6.91
N MET A 641 22.37 17.59 6.21
CA MET A 641 22.20 19.04 6.30
C MET A 641 21.68 19.45 7.68
N HIS A 642 20.77 18.69 8.27
CA HIS A 642 20.15 19.04 9.56
C HIS A 642 20.98 18.61 10.78
N LEU A 643 21.83 17.59 10.62
CA LEU A 643 22.91 17.20 11.52
C LEU A 643 24.22 17.98 11.28
N LYS A 644 24.28 18.81 10.22
CA LYS A 644 25.40 19.72 9.98
C LYS A 644 25.50 20.70 11.14
N ASP A 645 26.74 20.96 11.57
CA ASP A 645 27.08 21.88 12.66
C ASP A 645 26.39 21.56 14.01
N ARG A 646 25.79 20.37 14.18
CA ARG A 646 25.21 19.88 15.44
C ARG A 646 26.28 19.25 16.32
N GLU A 647 26.19 19.54 17.62
CA GLU A 647 27.04 18.92 18.64
C GLU A 647 26.68 17.46 18.89
N ARG A 648 27.67 16.71 19.40
CA ARG A 648 27.52 15.33 19.89
C ARG A 648 26.38 15.24 20.93
N LEU A 649 25.47 14.28 20.75
CA LEU A 649 24.30 14.02 21.61
C LEU A 649 23.33 15.22 21.79
N SER A 650 23.23 16.10 20.79
CA SER A 650 22.31 17.26 20.78
C SER A 650 20.94 16.98 20.15
N VAL A 651 20.81 15.94 19.33
CA VAL A 651 19.60 15.70 18.52
C VAL A 651 18.75 14.57 19.09
N HIS A 652 17.49 14.87 19.42
CA HIS A 652 16.43 13.86 19.50
C HIS A 652 15.90 13.61 18.10
N LEU A 653 15.89 12.36 17.65
CA LEU A 653 15.48 11.98 16.31
C LEU A 653 14.24 11.08 16.39
N LYS A 654 13.20 11.40 15.63
CA LYS A 654 12.10 10.49 15.31
C LYS A 654 12.03 10.32 13.80
N ILE A 655 11.91 9.07 13.37
CA ILE A 655 11.62 8.73 11.99
C ILE A 655 10.97 7.34 11.94
N ASP A 656 9.76 7.21 11.44
CA ASP A 656 8.98 5.98 11.29
C ASP A 656 9.18 5.30 9.95
N THR A 657 9.37 3.98 9.84
CA THR A 657 9.84 3.40 8.57
C THR A 657 8.78 3.28 7.46
N GLU A 658 8.35 4.43 6.91
CA GLU A 658 7.40 4.55 5.83
C GLU A 658 7.84 5.33 4.55
N GLY A 659 9.10 5.79 4.38
CA GLY A 659 9.45 6.97 3.51
C GLY A 659 10.87 7.20 2.88
N SER A 660 11.65 8.19 3.35
CA SER A 660 13.01 8.65 2.89
C SER A 660 14.32 8.30 3.65
N GLU A 661 14.30 7.51 4.72
CA GLU A 661 15.39 7.43 5.68
C GLU A 661 15.94 6.03 6.06
N TRP A 662 15.82 4.94 5.29
CA TRP A 662 16.51 3.62 5.45
C TRP A 662 17.81 3.62 4.65
N GLU A 663 17.78 4.20 3.45
CA GLU A 663 18.96 4.66 2.74
C GLU A 663 19.57 5.91 3.42
N VAL A 664 18.79 6.70 4.19
CA VAL A 664 19.40 7.57 5.22
C VAL A 664 19.91 6.78 6.39
N LEU A 665 19.27 5.70 6.87
CA LEU A 665 19.84 4.87 7.93
C LEU A 665 21.16 4.26 7.47
N GLU A 666 21.25 3.82 6.22
CA GLU A 666 22.47 3.28 5.62
C GLU A 666 23.55 4.38 5.47
N TRP A 667 23.18 5.58 4.99
CA TRP A 667 24.06 6.76 5.00
C TRP A 667 24.50 7.17 6.42
N LEU A 668 23.60 7.11 7.39
CA LEU A 668 23.83 7.50 8.78
C LEU A 668 24.72 6.45 9.47
N LEU A 669 24.51 5.16 9.20
CA LEU A 669 25.36 4.05 9.61
C LEU A 669 26.74 4.09 8.94
N SER A 670 26.85 4.62 7.71
CA SER A 670 28.14 4.91 7.08
C SER A 670 28.79 6.20 7.61
N SER A 671 28.09 6.97 8.43
CA SER A 671 28.53 8.24 9.01
C SER A 671 28.49 8.25 10.56
N PRO A 672 29.42 7.55 11.26
CA PRO A 672 29.46 7.49 12.72
C PRO A 672 29.46 8.87 13.41
N GLU A 673 30.12 9.88 12.83
CA GLU A 673 30.11 11.27 13.33
C GLU A 673 28.68 11.84 13.42
N ASN A 674 27.79 11.47 12.51
CA ASN A 674 26.40 11.89 12.52
C ASN A 674 25.52 11.02 13.45
N MET A 675 25.84 9.73 13.61
CA MET A 675 25.22 8.89 14.66
C MET A 675 25.52 9.43 16.06
N ASP A 676 26.76 9.84 16.33
CA ASP A 676 27.19 10.43 17.61
C ASP A 676 26.42 11.73 17.97
N LYS A 677 25.84 12.44 16.99
CA LYS A 677 25.00 13.64 17.23
C LYS A 677 23.62 13.28 17.77
N ILE A 678 23.17 12.04 17.56
CA ILE A 678 21.84 11.56 17.93
C ILE A 678 21.85 11.01 19.37
N ARG A 679 20.86 11.46 20.13
CA ARG A 679 20.76 11.32 21.58
C ARG A 679 19.77 10.22 21.96
N THR A 680 18.57 10.30 21.42
CA THR A 680 17.60 9.20 21.34
C THR A 680 17.12 9.11 19.90
N PHE A 681 16.74 7.91 19.50
CA PHE A 681 16.23 7.66 18.17
C PHE A 681 14.98 6.79 18.26
N ASP A 682 13.83 7.38 17.96
CA ASP A 682 12.54 6.72 17.93
C ASP A 682 12.13 6.42 16.49
N MET A 683 11.43 5.30 16.30
CA MET A 683 10.97 4.84 14.98
C MET A 683 9.67 4.07 15.14
N GLU A 684 8.62 4.33 14.36
CA GLU A 684 7.87 3.20 13.81
C GLU A 684 8.79 2.37 12.92
N VAL A 685 8.49 1.09 12.81
CA VAL A 685 9.20 0.14 11.99
C VAL A 685 8.18 -0.72 11.30
N HIS A 686 8.45 -0.92 10.03
CA HIS A 686 7.57 -1.54 9.11
C HIS A 686 8.44 -2.37 8.16
N MET A 687 8.78 -3.54 8.69
CA MET A 687 9.63 -4.52 8.04
C MET A 687 8.97 -4.91 6.74
N GLY A 688 9.61 -4.56 5.63
CA GLY A 688 9.06 -4.85 4.33
C GLY A 688 8.35 -3.73 3.57
N TRP A 689 8.25 -2.43 3.97
CA TRP A 689 7.60 -1.24 3.26
C TRP A 689 8.33 -0.26 2.26
N ALA A 690 7.77 0.23 1.11
CA ALA A 690 8.36 1.14 0.03
C ALA A 690 7.77 1.31 -1.48
N ALA A 691 7.42 2.42 -2.25
CA ALA A 691 6.84 3.85 -2.21
C ALA A 691 6.07 4.16 -3.53
N ALA A 692 5.79 5.37 -4.09
CA ALA A 692 6.39 6.75 -4.30
C ALA A 692 7.71 7.21 -5.03
N SER A 693 8.93 7.01 -4.53
CA SER A 693 10.08 7.93 -4.48
C SER A 693 11.54 7.35 -4.72
N SER A 694 12.04 6.34 -3.98
CA SER A 694 13.31 5.56 -4.00
C SER A 694 13.57 4.47 -5.10
N ARG A 695 13.10 4.56 -6.37
CA ARG A 695 13.12 3.38 -7.36
C ARG A 695 14.53 3.19 -7.87
N LYS A 696 15.11 4.37 -8.04
CA LYS A 696 16.45 4.72 -8.41
C LYS A 696 17.43 4.17 -7.36
N SER A 697 16.99 3.96 -6.11
CA SER A 697 17.73 3.23 -5.07
C SER A 697 18.05 1.80 -5.52
N PRO A 698 19.25 1.27 -5.21
CA PRO A 698 19.54 -0.16 -5.31
C PRO A 698 18.60 -1.03 -4.47
N ARG A 699 18.01 -0.48 -3.40
CA ARG A 699 17.16 -1.20 -2.45
C ARG A 699 15.89 -1.72 -3.08
N SER A 700 15.26 -1.01 -4.02
CA SER A 700 14.28 -1.60 -4.93
C SER A 700 14.93 -2.00 -6.25
N LYS A 701 15.87 -2.96 -6.22
CA LYS A 701 16.31 -3.76 -7.38
C LYS A 701 16.53 -5.27 -7.13
N VAL A 702 16.58 -5.72 -5.88
CA VAL A 702 17.02 -7.07 -5.45
C VAL A 702 15.84 -8.04 -5.19
N SER A 703 15.99 -9.16 -4.47
CA SER A 703 14.92 -10.17 -4.29
C SER A 703 14.24 -10.22 -2.91
N ALA A 704 13.20 -11.07 -2.83
CA ALA A 704 12.54 -11.57 -1.62
C ALA A 704 13.18 -11.21 -0.28
N GLN A 705 14.14 -12.04 0.06
CA GLN A 705 14.66 -12.27 1.39
C GLN A 705 15.77 -11.26 1.68
N ASP A 706 16.55 -10.94 0.64
CA ASP A 706 17.46 -9.79 0.54
C ASP A 706 16.83 -8.49 1.06
N ARG A 707 15.50 -8.32 0.90
CA ARG A 707 14.74 -7.20 1.48
C ARG A 707 14.90 -7.08 2.96
N LEU A 708 14.40 -8.08 3.66
CA LEU A 708 14.39 -8.08 5.10
C LEU A 708 15.78 -8.35 5.62
N GLU A 709 16.63 -9.11 4.92
CA GLU A 709 18.03 -9.22 5.27
C GLU A 709 18.70 -7.82 5.29
N LEU A 710 18.39 -6.92 4.37
CA LEU A 710 18.91 -5.54 4.37
C LEU A 710 18.22 -4.64 5.42
N ASP A 711 16.89 -4.65 5.48
CA ASP A 711 16.12 -3.87 6.48
C ASP A 711 16.56 -4.25 7.91
N LEU A 712 16.80 -5.54 8.14
CA LEU A 712 17.23 -6.10 9.42
C LEU A 712 18.72 -5.92 9.66
N ASP A 713 19.59 -5.99 8.65
CA ASP A 713 21.01 -5.62 8.80
C ASP A 713 21.13 -4.18 9.29
N ILE A 714 20.32 -3.26 8.73
CA ILE A 714 20.23 -1.88 9.19
C ILE A 714 19.73 -1.81 10.64
N LEU A 715 18.67 -2.52 11.04
CA LEU A 715 18.22 -2.56 12.44
C LEU A 715 19.27 -3.16 13.40
N GLU A 716 19.96 -4.22 12.99
CA GLU A 716 21.01 -4.87 13.77
C GLU A 716 22.24 -3.97 13.92
N ARG A 717 22.61 -3.21 12.88
CA ARG A 717 23.69 -2.21 12.92
C ARG A 717 23.30 -0.97 13.73
N LEU A 718 22.05 -0.51 13.65
CA LEU A 718 21.52 0.50 14.59
C LEU A 718 21.63 0.00 16.04
N GLY A 719 21.27 -1.26 16.32
CA GLY A 719 21.39 -1.91 17.62
C GLY A 719 22.82 -2.18 18.09
N GLN A 720 23.81 -2.12 17.19
CA GLN A 720 25.24 -2.17 17.54
C GLN A 720 25.74 -0.79 18.01
N HIS A 721 25.30 0.30 17.38
CA HIS A 721 25.71 1.66 17.76
C HIS A 721 24.86 2.21 18.92
N PHE A 722 23.54 2.31 18.74
CA PHE A 722 22.60 2.66 19.81
C PHE A 722 22.25 1.44 20.65
N ARG A 723 21.51 1.64 21.75
CA ARG A 723 20.93 0.55 22.55
C ARG A 723 19.41 0.66 22.53
N CYS A 724 18.72 -0.41 22.15
CA CYS A 724 17.26 -0.46 22.19
C CYS A 724 16.78 -0.29 23.64
N THR A 725 15.86 0.63 23.86
CA THR A 725 15.23 0.90 25.16
C THR A 725 13.94 0.10 25.32
N GLY A 726 13.15 -0.04 24.24
CA GLY A 726 11.89 -0.79 24.22
C GLY A 726 11.22 -0.77 22.84
N SER A 727 10.12 -1.52 22.70
CA SER A 727 9.33 -1.61 21.47
C SER A 727 7.84 -1.88 21.72
N SER A 728 6.97 -1.55 20.75
CA SER A 728 5.52 -1.81 20.84
C SER A 728 5.12 -3.25 20.52
N ILE A 729 6.07 -4.11 20.10
CA ILE A 729 5.86 -5.52 19.77
C ILE A 729 5.08 -6.27 20.86
N GLU A 730 5.38 -6.06 22.15
CA GLU A 730 4.64 -6.74 23.23
C GLU A 730 3.19 -6.26 23.36
N VAL A 731 2.90 -4.97 23.10
CA VAL A 731 1.53 -4.45 23.11
C VAL A 731 0.74 -4.99 21.93
N LEU A 732 1.34 -4.96 20.73
CA LEU A 732 0.71 -5.45 19.51
C LEU A 732 0.46 -6.96 19.61
N ALA A 733 1.41 -7.73 20.15
CA ALA A 733 1.21 -9.14 20.48
C ALA A 733 0.15 -9.35 21.57
N SER A 734 0.13 -8.50 22.61
CA SER A 734 -0.92 -8.55 23.65
C SER A 734 -2.31 -8.24 23.10
N ALA A 735 -2.43 -7.35 22.11
CA ALA A 735 -3.70 -6.99 21.48
C ALA A 735 -4.17 -8.11 20.52
N TRP A 736 -3.25 -8.61 19.69
CA TRP A 736 -3.45 -9.76 18.83
C TRP A 736 -3.95 -10.98 19.62
N VAL A 737 -3.27 -11.33 20.73
CA VAL A 737 -3.63 -12.47 21.59
C VAL A 737 -4.95 -12.30 22.34
N LYS A 738 -5.34 -11.06 22.69
CA LYS A 738 -6.57 -10.79 23.47
C LYS A 738 -7.84 -10.72 22.64
N ALA A 739 -7.73 -10.62 21.32
CA ALA A 739 -8.86 -10.80 20.43
C ALA A 739 -9.13 -12.30 20.29
N GLU A 740 -10.29 -12.76 20.77
CA GLU A 740 -10.36 -13.83 21.79
C GLU A 740 -9.72 -15.19 21.43
N ASP A 741 -9.62 -15.55 20.15
CA ASP A 741 -8.90 -16.74 19.66
C ASP A 741 -7.39 -16.50 19.40
N GLY A 742 -6.70 -15.86 20.35
CA GLY A 742 -5.23 -15.82 20.40
C GLY A 742 -4.54 -15.12 19.22
N GLY A 743 -5.28 -14.35 18.44
CA GLY A 743 -4.87 -13.85 17.13
C GLY A 743 -6.00 -13.73 16.10
N ARG A 744 -7.26 -13.90 16.53
CA ARG A 744 -8.50 -13.85 15.70
C ARG A 744 -8.65 -14.97 14.68
N CYS A 745 -7.68 -15.88 14.61
CA CYS A 745 -7.59 -16.79 13.49
C CYS A 745 -8.39 -18.05 13.74
N PRO A 746 -9.32 -18.39 12.83
CA PRO A 746 -10.13 -19.59 12.88
C PRO A 746 -9.39 -20.87 13.23
N LYS A 747 -10.19 -21.94 13.36
CA LYS A 747 -9.74 -23.34 13.38
C LYS A 747 -8.96 -23.76 12.11
N GLN A 748 -8.63 -22.81 11.23
CA GLN A 748 -7.94 -22.95 9.97
C GLN A 748 -6.65 -22.11 9.77
N GLN A 749 -6.01 -21.45 10.77
CA GLN A 749 -4.53 -21.21 10.79
C GLN A 749 -3.82 -19.96 10.09
N CYS A 750 -4.34 -18.71 10.04
CA CYS A 750 -3.74 -17.40 9.56
C CYS A 750 -2.79 -17.28 8.29
N GLY A 751 -2.68 -16.12 7.57
CA GLY A 751 -1.88 -15.81 6.31
C GLY A 751 -0.44 -15.07 6.06
N GLU A 752 0.86 -15.59 6.03
CA GLU A 752 2.22 -15.28 6.75
C GLU A 752 3.14 -14.09 6.51
N PRO A 753 3.54 -13.36 7.58
CA PRO A 753 4.39 -12.20 7.48
C PRO A 753 5.77 -12.47 6.90
N ASP A 754 6.31 -11.41 6.29
CA ASP A 754 7.75 -11.12 6.11
C ASP A 754 8.60 -11.86 7.14
N VAL A 755 8.17 -11.70 8.38
CA VAL A 755 8.98 -11.74 9.56
C VAL A 755 8.03 -12.00 10.72
N HIS A 756 8.22 -13.11 11.44
CA HIS A 756 7.46 -13.40 12.64
C HIS A 756 8.30 -14.07 13.70
N ALA A 757 7.97 -13.77 14.94
CA ALA A 757 8.45 -14.56 16.04
C ALA A 757 8.03 -16.03 15.86
N ALA A 758 8.83 -16.94 16.42
CA ALA A 758 8.48 -18.35 16.59
C ALA A 758 7.29 -18.57 17.55
N GLY A 759 6.73 -17.50 18.13
CA GLY A 759 5.41 -17.47 18.77
C GLY A 759 4.22 -17.37 17.80
N GLY A 760 4.46 -17.00 16.53
CA GLY A 760 3.45 -16.81 15.50
C GLY A 760 2.89 -15.38 15.44
N PHE A 761 3.52 -14.41 16.11
CA PHE A 761 3.13 -13.01 16.06
C PHE A 761 3.82 -12.29 14.88
N PRO A 762 3.09 -11.52 14.04
CA PRO A 762 3.67 -10.84 12.88
C PRO A 762 4.44 -9.58 13.30
N VAL A 763 5.77 -9.64 13.36
CA VAL A 763 6.65 -8.52 13.76
C VAL A 763 6.90 -7.55 12.60
N THR A 764 5.81 -7.21 11.91
CA THR A 764 5.87 -6.41 10.70
C THR A 764 5.88 -4.92 11.03
N GLN A 765 4.78 -4.47 11.65
CA GLN A 765 4.55 -3.09 12.09
C GLN A 765 4.79 -3.09 13.58
N PHE A 766 5.69 -2.24 14.06
CA PHE A 766 5.96 -2.02 15.47
C PHE A 766 6.82 -0.78 15.62
N ALA A 767 6.69 -0.06 16.72
CA ALA A 767 7.65 0.97 17.04
C ALA A 767 8.79 0.45 17.91
N ILE A 768 9.95 1.11 17.80
CA ILE A 768 11.18 0.85 18.53
C ILE A 768 11.76 2.18 19.00
N SER A 769 12.29 2.19 20.22
CA SER A 769 13.02 3.32 20.78
C SER A 769 14.46 2.93 21.04
N PHE A 770 15.39 3.81 20.72
CA PHE A 770 16.83 3.66 20.90
C PHE A 770 17.42 4.82 21.71
N VAL A 771 18.55 4.57 22.39
CA VAL A 771 19.33 5.58 23.11
C VAL A 771 20.83 5.40 22.85
N HIS A 772 21.57 6.51 22.80
CA HIS A 772 23.03 6.47 22.69
C HIS A 772 23.69 5.88 23.96
N PRO A 773 24.68 4.96 23.85
CA PRO A 773 25.28 4.27 25.00
C PRO A 773 25.86 5.22 26.10
N ASP A 774 26.52 6.33 25.73
CA ASP A 774 27.01 7.38 26.64
C ASP A 774 25.95 8.03 27.57
N LEU A 775 24.67 7.80 27.29
CA LEU A 775 23.56 8.31 28.11
C LEU A 775 23.07 7.27 29.12
N LEU A 776 23.71 6.11 29.20
CA LEU A 776 23.46 5.06 30.18
C LEU A 776 24.41 5.19 31.38
N ILE A 777 23.90 5.04 32.61
CA ILE A 777 24.78 4.98 33.80
C ILE A 777 25.68 3.73 33.67
N GLY A 778 27.00 3.91 33.82
CA GLY A 778 27.95 2.80 33.76
C GLY A 778 28.30 2.34 32.34
N GLY A 779 27.94 3.12 31.31
CA GLY A 779 28.39 2.89 29.94
C GLY A 779 29.90 3.12 29.76
N GLY A 780 30.70 2.12 30.05
CA GLY A 780 32.01 1.97 29.41
C GLY A 780 31.87 1.59 27.92
N PRO A 781 32.94 1.61 27.13
CA PRO A 781 32.91 1.14 25.74
C PRO A 781 32.39 -0.30 25.72
N ALA A 782 31.30 -0.53 24.98
CA ALA A 782 30.52 -1.75 25.13
C ALA A 782 31.28 -2.98 24.57
N PRO A 783 31.25 -4.14 25.26
CA PRO A 783 31.66 -5.38 24.63
C PRO A 783 30.71 -5.69 23.47
N SER A 784 31.29 -6.02 22.30
CA SER A 784 30.52 -6.43 21.12
C SER A 784 29.63 -7.63 21.46
N PRO A 785 28.33 -7.64 21.09
CA PRO A 785 27.50 -8.81 21.29
C PRO A 785 28.07 -10.00 20.51
N PRO A 786 28.02 -11.24 21.05
CA PRO A 786 28.53 -12.42 20.37
C PRO A 786 27.67 -12.73 19.13
N VAL A 787 28.18 -12.40 17.94
CA VAL A 787 27.51 -12.67 16.66
C VAL A 787 27.30 -14.18 16.50
N PRO A 788 26.06 -14.67 16.33
CA PRO A 788 25.81 -16.07 16.03
C PRO A 788 26.47 -16.42 14.68
N ARG A 789 27.40 -17.39 14.68
CA ARG A 789 27.92 -17.94 13.41
C ARG A 789 26.78 -18.68 12.70
N LEU A 790 26.26 -18.06 11.64
CA LEU A 790 25.36 -18.72 10.70
C LEU A 790 26.00 -20.00 10.16
N LEU A 791 25.20 -21.06 10.04
CA LEU A 791 25.64 -22.33 9.49
C LEU A 791 25.80 -22.20 7.97
N SER A 792 27.03 -22.34 7.47
CA SER A 792 27.26 -22.45 6.03
C SER A 792 26.50 -23.66 5.46
N PRO A 793 25.76 -23.50 4.34
CA PRO A 793 25.05 -24.63 3.73
C PRO A 793 26.05 -25.68 3.22
N ALA A 794 25.76 -26.96 3.47
CA ALA A 794 26.63 -28.07 3.08
C ALA A 794 26.60 -28.31 1.56
N SER A 795 27.79 -28.48 0.96
CA SER A 795 27.96 -28.73 -0.46
C SER A 795 28.04 -30.24 -0.77
N GLU A 796 26.95 -30.85 -1.23
CA GLU A 796 27.00 -32.19 -1.84
C GLU A 796 27.28 -32.09 -3.34
N ALA A 797 28.37 -32.73 -3.79
CA ALA A 797 28.90 -32.60 -5.14
C ALA A 797 28.36 -33.68 -6.10
N GLY A 798 27.10 -33.52 -6.54
CA GLY A 798 26.51 -34.31 -7.63
C GLY A 798 26.78 -33.69 -9.00
N LYS A 799 27.55 -34.35 -9.88
CA LYS A 799 27.86 -33.83 -11.23
C LYS A 799 26.65 -33.91 -12.16
N ASN A 800 26.14 -32.77 -12.65
CA ASN A 800 25.64 -32.61 -14.03
C ASN A 800 25.54 -31.13 -14.46
N ASN A 801 25.42 -30.90 -15.76
CA ASN A 801 25.86 -29.70 -16.48
C ASN A 801 25.20 -28.34 -16.11
N ASN A 802 26.03 -27.29 -16.21
CA ASN A 802 25.74 -25.89 -16.62
C ASN A 802 24.35 -25.30 -16.33
N ASN A 803 24.23 -24.59 -15.19
CA ASN A 803 24.01 -23.12 -15.15
C ASN A 803 23.61 -22.65 -13.74
N ASN A 804 24.57 -22.17 -12.92
CA ASN A 804 24.30 -21.37 -11.72
C ASN A 804 25.59 -20.78 -11.12
N ASN A 805 26.07 -19.65 -11.65
CA ASN A 805 27.31 -18.98 -11.16
C ASN A 805 27.16 -17.45 -10.99
N ILE A 806 25.91 -16.95 -10.91
CA ILE A 806 25.58 -15.52 -11.00
C ILE A 806 25.35 -14.88 -9.61
N THR A 807 24.78 -15.62 -8.66
CA THR A 807 24.24 -15.08 -7.40
C THR A 807 25.28 -14.40 -6.51
N THR A 808 26.50 -14.97 -6.42
CA THR A 808 27.55 -14.45 -5.53
C THR A 808 28.19 -13.16 -6.05
N GLN A 809 28.30 -12.97 -7.37
CA GLN A 809 28.85 -11.74 -7.95
C GLN A 809 27.92 -10.53 -7.75
N ALA A 810 26.60 -10.74 -7.72
CA ALA A 810 25.64 -9.65 -7.50
C ALA A 810 25.82 -9.01 -6.12
N ARG A 811 25.96 -9.82 -5.06
CA ARG A 811 26.08 -9.34 -3.66
C ARG A 811 27.35 -8.51 -3.42
N HIS A 812 28.45 -8.80 -4.13
CA HIS A 812 29.69 -8.02 -4.07
C HIS A 812 29.69 -6.74 -4.91
N LYS A 813 28.80 -6.61 -5.89
CA LYS A 813 28.68 -5.41 -6.75
C LYS A 813 27.77 -4.33 -6.15
N LEU A 814 26.83 -4.73 -5.28
CA LEU A 814 25.94 -3.85 -4.53
C LEU A 814 26.57 -3.20 -3.29
N LEU A 815 27.77 -3.64 -2.88
CA LEU A 815 28.54 -3.07 -1.75
C LEU A 815 29.73 -2.22 -2.21
N ASN A 816 29.83 -1.94 -3.51
CA ASN A 816 30.90 -1.15 -4.15
C ASN A 816 30.32 -0.07 -5.09
N MET A 817 29.09 0.36 -4.84
CA MET A 817 28.35 1.43 -5.54
C MET A 817 27.53 2.22 -4.52
#